data_AF-A0A354C7R4-F1
#
_entry.id   AF-A0A354C7R4-F1
#
_cell.length_a   1.000
_cell.length_b   1.000
_cell.length_c   1.000
_cell.angle_alpha   90.00
_cell.angle_beta   90.00
_cell.angle_gamma   90.00
#
_symmetry.space_group_name_H-M   'P 1'
#
loop_
_entity.id
_entity.type
_entity.pdbx_description
1 polymer ?
#
loop_
_entity_poly.entity_id
_entity_poly.type
_entity_poly.pdbx_seq_one_letter_code
_entity_poly.pdbx_strand_id
1 'polypeptide(L)'
;MERFITMSKIVILIKAAVFLLALLLLIHCQQAFAEDLKKIVLLPFDVHSRTNTENLQNAIYKGITEEFAKTKSIQLIERSVFAKSIEGRLIDEKLAFHVGKETGANYVIIGSLSEFGKQLSVDVRVIDVKAERTLPGIFAQGRGIESIGPISAQIRTNILIKIAADMRIAKIEFKDNRKIESSAISQVIKSARGNLFSEADLSSDIKAIYKMGYFDDVAADVVSTPEGQIITFIVKEKPLIAEIKFKGNKAIDRGEIEGALTFKVRQLLNPEKIVTSIEKIKSLYDNKGYYNAEIAHTVEKVREKDIRVTIDITENERLYIKTISFEGNRAFTDKELKNMMTSEEKGFFSFITDSGILKRDQLKQDAGKLNAFYLNHGFINAQVGDPEITYDKKGIYVKIPIVEGKQFKVGKVDITGDTLTVSTSELLNKLKINKKIFYDREAIIKDMEYLTQVCNDDGYAYADVSPRTHPQEKTQTVDVIYNIKKGNQVYFHRITITGNTKTRDKVIRRQLAIVEGDLYSSTKLKKSYTDLTRLRYFEEINFQTEKGPDETLTDVNINIKEKPTGMFSIGAGYSAVDHAMLIAQISQHNLFGRGQILSLKANLGEVSSMYELSFIEPWLFDIPLWSKFETWNYEREYDSYDLASKGVGMTFGYPLWERIIGYIGYKLVTNDVTNIEDTASYYVKEQEGETTTSMLSLTLARDVTDDLMFPSKGSKISATIDYAGGILQGDTSFTRYGVRSAWFFPLPMETVIGLYGKGGYIHANEGKEVPIYERYILGGMNSLRGLRDVGPKDPATGDVIGGLTMLSFSFEFIFPLIKNAGMKGVLFYDTGNAWESGYHFNDLRQTAGVGIRWYSPIGPLRLEYGYVLDKKEDESAGRWEFSIGMFM
;
A
#
# COMPACT_ATOMS: atom_id res chain seq x y z
N MET A 1 44.86 43.18 -43.99
CA MET A 1 46.33 43.22 -43.99
C MET A 1 46.81 44.32 -43.05
N GLU A 2 46.43 44.25 -41.76
CA GLU A 2 47.01 45.10 -40.68
C GLU A 2 46.81 44.54 -39.25
N ARG A 3 46.43 43.25 -39.10
CA ARG A 3 46.35 42.56 -37.79
C ARG A 3 46.92 41.13 -37.81
N PHE A 4 47.82 40.86 -38.75
CA PHE A 4 48.39 39.52 -38.95
C PHE A 4 49.89 39.39 -38.60
N ILE A 5 50.48 40.41 -37.96
CA ILE A 5 51.92 40.44 -37.65
C ILE A 5 52.20 40.17 -36.15
N THR A 6 51.18 40.18 -35.29
CA THR A 6 51.34 39.98 -33.82
C THR A 6 51.18 38.54 -33.32
N MET A 7 50.68 37.60 -34.14
CA MET A 7 50.55 36.19 -33.71
C MET A 7 51.82 35.35 -33.90
N SER A 8 52.71 35.71 -34.82
CA SER A 8 53.97 34.96 -35.04
C SER A 8 54.97 35.17 -33.89
N LYS A 9 55.04 36.37 -33.30
CA LYS A 9 55.92 36.65 -32.15
C LYS A 9 55.43 36.00 -30.85
N ILE A 10 54.12 35.83 -30.65
CA ILE A 10 53.57 35.22 -29.43
C ILE A 10 53.73 33.70 -29.43
N VAL A 11 53.60 33.02 -30.58
CA VAL A 11 53.83 31.57 -30.65
C VAL A 11 55.32 31.22 -30.50
N ILE A 12 56.23 32.07 -30.98
CA ILE A 12 57.68 31.92 -30.74
C ILE A 12 58.04 32.27 -29.29
N LEU A 13 57.42 33.30 -28.68
CA LEU A 13 57.60 33.59 -27.24
C LEU A 13 57.03 32.48 -26.35
N ILE A 14 55.91 31.86 -26.71
CA ILE A 14 55.32 30.76 -25.93
C ILE A 14 56.12 29.48 -26.13
N LYS A 15 56.65 29.19 -27.33
CA LYS A 15 57.58 28.06 -27.53
C LYS A 15 58.93 28.29 -26.84
N ALA A 16 59.45 29.52 -26.85
CA ALA A 16 60.66 29.88 -26.10
C ALA A 16 60.39 29.86 -24.59
N ALA A 17 59.24 30.30 -24.10
CA ALA A 17 58.87 30.25 -22.69
C ALA A 17 58.57 28.83 -22.22
N VAL A 18 57.94 27.97 -23.04
CA VAL A 18 57.74 26.56 -22.71
C VAL A 18 59.06 25.78 -22.78
N PHE A 19 59.97 26.13 -23.69
CA PHE A 19 61.32 25.54 -23.73
C PHE A 19 62.20 26.08 -22.59
N LEU A 20 62.10 27.36 -22.22
CA LEU A 20 62.82 27.95 -21.08
C LEU A 20 62.23 27.49 -19.74
N LEU A 21 60.92 27.24 -19.65
CA LEU A 21 60.25 26.68 -18.47
C LEU A 21 60.51 25.17 -18.36
N ALA A 22 60.61 24.44 -19.48
CA ALA A 22 61.10 23.06 -19.50
C ALA A 22 62.60 22.98 -19.18
N LEU A 23 63.42 23.93 -19.63
CA LEU A 23 64.83 24.03 -19.26
C LEU A 23 65.01 24.49 -17.80
N LEU A 24 64.16 25.37 -17.28
CA LEU A 24 64.14 25.78 -15.85
C LEU A 24 63.58 24.68 -14.96
N LEU A 25 62.61 23.86 -15.41
CA LEU A 25 62.15 22.67 -14.70
C LEU A 25 63.15 21.50 -14.80
N LEU A 26 64.00 21.45 -15.84
CA LEU A 26 65.13 20.52 -15.94
C LEU A 26 66.38 21.01 -15.17
N ILE A 27 66.53 22.32 -14.93
CA ILE A 27 67.66 22.91 -14.17
C ILE A 27 67.31 23.11 -12.67
N HIS A 28 66.03 23.11 -12.27
CA HIS A 28 65.61 23.13 -10.85
C HIS A 28 65.22 21.76 -10.29
N CYS A 29 65.46 20.67 -11.04
CA CYS A 29 65.32 19.31 -10.53
C CYS A 29 66.66 18.58 -10.64
N GLN A 30 67.64 18.98 -9.82
CA GLN A 30 68.68 18.10 -9.25
C GLN A 30 69.55 18.87 -8.24
N GLN A 31 68.92 19.44 -7.22
CA GLN A 31 69.36 19.04 -5.89
C GLN A 31 68.38 17.98 -5.45
N ALA A 32 68.58 16.76 -5.93
CA ALA A 32 68.25 15.63 -5.09
C ALA A 32 69.07 15.87 -3.83
N PHE A 33 68.42 16.39 -2.78
CA PHE A 33 68.89 16.12 -1.43
C PHE A 33 69.03 14.60 -1.43
N ALA A 34 70.27 14.12 -1.48
CA ALA A 34 70.54 12.73 -1.20
C ALA A 34 69.82 12.47 0.12
N GLU A 35 68.82 11.60 0.12
CA GLU A 35 68.25 11.10 1.37
C GLU A 35 69.47 10.62 2.17
N ASP A 36 69.78 11.31 3.27
CA ASP A 36 70.88 10.96 4.15
C ASP A 36 70.54 9.56 4.69
N LEU A 37 71.06 8.54 4.01
CA LEU A 37 70.81 7.14 4.33
C LEU A 37 71.17 6.91 5.79
N LYS A 38 70.18 6.60 6.61
CA LYS A 38 70.39 6.39 8.04
C LYS A 38 71.09 5.04 8.21
N LYS A 39 72.35 5.09 8.57
CA LYS A 39 73.18 3.93 8.85
C LYS A 39 72.80 3.36 10.21
N ILE A 40 72.39 2.11 10.24
CA ILE A 40 71.95 1.42 11.46
C ILE A 40 72.80 0.17 11.66
N VAL A 41 73.31 0.00 12.88
CA VAL A 41 73.89 -1.27 13.33
C VAL A 41 72.86 -2.00 14.17
N LEU A 42 72.60 -3.26 13.84
CA LEU A 42 71.83 -4.18 14.67
C LEU A 42 72.82 -5.11 15.39
N LEU A 43 72.90 -5.04 16.72
CA LEU A 43 73.72 -5.98 17.49
C LEU A 43 72.93 -7.28 17.74
N PRO A 44 73.63 -8.42 17.93
CA PRO A 44 72.98 -9.67 18.31
C PRO A 44 72.13 -9.49 19.57
N PHE A 45 70.91 -10.03 19.56
CA PHE A 45 70.01 -9.93 20.71
C PHE A 45 70.49 -10.86 21.82
N ASP A 46 70.38 -10.41 23.07
CA ASP A 46 70.55 -11.31 24.22
C ASP A 46 69.32 -12.20 24.34
N VAL A 47 69.49 -13.51 24.46
CA VAL A 47 68.36 -14.46 24.42
C VAL A 47 68.29 -15.25 25.72
N HIS A 48 67.17 -15.12 26.41
CA HIS A 48 66.84 -15.85 27.63
C HIS A 48 65.80 -16.93 27.31
N SER A 49 66.26 -18.14 26.96
CA SER A 49 65.44 -19.32 26.64
C SER A 49 66.02 -20.58 27.30
N ARG A 50 65.17 -21.59 27.58
CA ARG A 50 65.58 -22.86 28.22
C ARG A 50 66.09 -23.93 27.25
N THR A 51 65.73 -23.87 25.96
CA THR A 51 65.96 -24.98 25.01
C THR A 51 66.42 -24.57 23.61
N ASN A 52 66.31 -23.29 23.19
CA ASN A 52 66.51 -22.90 21.79
C ASN A 52 67.17 -21.51 21.59
N THR A 53 68.18 -21.18 22.40
CA THR A 53 68.81 -19.85 22.43
C THR A 53 69.35 -19.39 21.06
N GLU A 54 70.12 -20.22 20.36
CA GLU A 54 70.76 -19.84 19.09
C GLU A 54 69.75 -19.69 17.93
N ASN A 55 68.75 -20.57 17.87
CA ASN A 55 67.69 -20.50 16.86
C ASN A 55 66.83 -19.23 17.02
N LEU A 56 66.45 -18.88 18.24
CA LEU A 56 65.67 -17.67 18.53
C LEU A 56 66.49 -16.40 18.27
N GLN A 57 67.78 -16.40 18.63
CA GLN A 57 68.69 -15.28 18.36
C GLN A 57 68.82 -15.01 16.86
N ASN A 58 69.01 -16.05 16.06
CA ASN A 58 69.08 -15.93 14.61
C ASN A 58 67.74 -15.51 13.98
N ALA A 59 66.63 -16.05 14.48
CA ALA A 59 65.30 -15.73 13.97
C ALA A 59 64.92 -14.25 14.19
N ILE A 60 65.15 -13.71 15.39
CA ILE A 60 64.84 -12.29 15.68
C ILE A 60 65.79 -11.33 14.96
N TYR A 61 67.08 -11.67 14.91
CA TYR A 61 68.07 -10.87 14.18
C TYR A 61 67.73 -10.81 12.69
N LYS A 62 67.44 -11.96 12.08
CA LYS A 62 67.04 -12.06 10.67
C LYS A 62 65.72 -11.32 10.41
N GLY A 63 64.71 -11.53 11.24
CA GLY A 63 63.40 -10.88 11.09
C GLY A 63 63.49 -9.36 11.12
N ILE A 64 64.24 -8.79 12.06
CA ILE A 64 64.42 -7.33 12.16
C ILE A 64 65.22 -6.82 10.96
N THR A 65 66.29 -7.52 10.56
CA THR A 65 67.12 -7.16 9.40
C THR A 65 66.30 -7.15 8.10
N GLU A 66 65.48 -8.19 7.85
CA GLU A 66 64.61 -8.29 6.67
C GLU A 66 63.54 -7.20 6.64
N GLU A 67 62.96 -6.85 7.80
CA GLU A 67 61.98 -5.77 7.88
C GLU A 67 62.61 -4.39 7.61
N PHE A 68 63.81 -4.13 8.13
CA PHE A 68 64.54 -2.89 7.83
C PHE A 68 65.00 -2.81 6.37
N ALA A 69 65.37 -3.93 5.75
CA ALA A 69 65.74 -4.00 4.33
C ALA A 69 64.61 -3.59 3.37
N LYS A 70 63.35 -3.63 3.83
CA LYS A 70 62.19 -3.13 3.07
C LYS A 70 62.12 -1.59 2.98
N THR A 71 62.96 -0.87 3.72
CA THR A 71 62.92 0.59 3.82
C THR A 71 64.10 1.21 3.07
N LYS A 72 63.84 1.88 1.95
CA LYS A 72 64.88 2.39 1.03
C LYS A 72 65.84 3.43 1.64
N SER A 73 65.39 4.14 2.65
CA SER A 73 66.08 5.25 3.31
C SER A 73 66.94 4.82 4.52
N ILE A 74 67.09 3.51 4.74
CA ILE A 74 67.90 2.92 5.81
C ILE A 74 68.97 2.04 5.21
N GLN A 75 70.20 2.21 5.69
CA GLN A 75 71.32 1.34 5.36
C GLN A 75 71.70 0.53 6.61
N LEU A 76 71.49 -0.79 6.58
CA LEU A 76 72.01 -1.67 7.63
C LEU A 76 73.51 -1.90 7.40
N ILE A 77 74.33 -1.67 8.42
CA ILE A 77 75.75 -2.01 8.37
C ILE A 77 75.89 -3.52 8.57
N GLU A 78 76.63 -4.18 7.69
CA GLU A 78 76.83 -5.63 7.76
C GLU A 78 77.60 -6.05 9.02
N ARG A 79 77.22 -7.19 9.59
CA ARG A 79 77.82 -7.74 10.82
C ARG A 79 79.33 -7.96 10.69
N SER A 80 79.82 -8.29 9.49
CA SER A 80 81.24 -8.47 9.19
C SER A 80 82.09 -7.25 9.56
N VAL A 81 81.52 -6.04 9.49
CA VAL A 81 82.21 -4.77 9.74
C VAL A 81 82.52 -4.56 11.23
N PHE A 82 81.67 -5.07 12.13
CA PHE A 82 81.80 -4.87 13.59
C PHE A 82 81.91 -6.16 14.40
N ALA A 83 82.02 -7.32 13.75
CA ALA A 83 82.09 -8.63 14.41
C ALA A 83 83.25 -8.73 15.41
N LYS A 84 84.44 -8.21 15.05
CA LYS A 84 85.62 -8.19 15.94
C LYS A 84 85.43 -7.30 17.17
N SER A 85 84.65 -6.23 17.03
CA SER A 85 84.44 -5.23 18.09
C SER A 85 83.51 -5.74 19.20
N ILE A 86 82.71 -6.78 18.91
CA ILE A 86 81.75 -7.39 19.84
C ILE A 86 82.17 -8.79 20.31
N GLU A 87 83.23 -9.39 19.76
CA GLU A 87 83.67 -10.75 20.08
C GLU A 87 84.11 -10.87 21.55
N GLY A 88 83.46 -11.80 22.29
CA GLY A 88 83.76 -12.06 23.70
C GLY A 88 83.37 -10.94 24.68
N ARG A 89 82.64 -9.90 24.24
CA ARG A 89 82.23 -8.75 25.07
C ARG A 89 80.74 -8.79 25.38
N LEU A 90 80.36 -8.30 26.57
CA LEU A 90 78.96 -8.10 26.95
C LEU A 90 78.34 -6.98 26.10
N ILE A 91 77.19 -7.23 25.48
CA ILE A 91 76.47 -6.22 24.69
C ILE A 91 75.74 -5.27 25.64
N ASP A 92 76.39 -4.17 26.01
CA ASP A 92 75.83 -3.09 26.81
C ASP A 92 75.79 -1.75 26.04
N GLU A 93 75.20 -0.72 26.64
CA GLU A 93 75.08 0.60 25.99
C GLU A 93 76.45 1.22 25.67
N LYS A 94 77.46 0.99 26.52
CA LYS A 94 78.82 1.51 26.30
C LYS A 94 79.46 0.89 25.06
N LEU A 95 79.33 -0.42 24.90
CA LEU A 95 79.81 -1.14 23.73
C LEU A 95 79.07 -0.67 22.47
N ALA A 96 77.76 -0.50 22.56
CA ALA A 96 76.96 -0.05 21.42
C ALA A 96 77.32 1.39 20.97
N PHE A 97 77.63 2.32 21.88
CA PHE A 97 78.19 3.63 21.50
C PHE A 97 79.55 3.49 20.79
N HIS A 98 80.42 2.61 21.30
CA HIS A 98 81.73 2.36 20.70
C HIS A 98 81.61 1.81 19.27
N VAL A 99 80.78 0.77 19.08
CA VAL A 99 80.50 0.19 17.77
C VAL A 99 79.85 1.20 16.83
N GLY A 100 78.92 2.02 17.33
CA GLY A 100 78.29 3.08 16.54
C GLY A 100 79.30 4.09 16.00
N LYS A 101 80.23 4.55 16.85
CA LYS A 101 81.30 5.48 16.46
C LYS A 101 82.30 4.85 15.49
N GLU A 102 82.69 3.60 15.72
CA GLU A 102 83.64 2.86 14.88
C GLU A 102 83.09 2.62 13.46
N THR A 103 81.81 2.27 13.36
CA THR A 103 81.15 1.92 12.09
C THR A 103 80.58 3.14 11.35
N GLY A 104 80.55 4.30 11.99
CA GLY A 104 79.88 5.50 11.46
C GLY A 104 78.35 5.34 11.38
N ALA A 105 77.76 4.49 12.22
CA ALA A 105 76.31 4.33 12.30
C ALA A 105 75.67 5.57 12.92
N ASN A 106 74.51 5.98 12.40
CA ASN A 106 73.68 6.99 13.03
C ASN A 106 72.98 6.43 14.27
N TYR A 107 72.57 5.15 14.21
CA TYR A 107 71.88 4.48 15.29
C TYR A 107 72.42 3.06 15.53
N VAL A 108 72.48 2.65 16.79
CA VAL A 108 72.77 1.25 17.16
C VAL A 108 71.57 0.67 17.90
N ILE A 109 71.13 -0.50 17.46
CA ILE A 109 70.01 -1.22 18.05
C ILE A 109 70.58 -2.38 18.87
N ILE A 110 70.24 -2.39 20.16
CA ILE A 110 70.47 -3.51 21.08
C ILE A 110 69.13 -4.00 21.60
N GLY A 111 69.05 -5.27 21.98
CA GLY A 111 67.83 -5.79 22.58
C GLY A 111 68.01 -7.15 23.21
N SER A 112 66.99 -7.56 23.94
CA SER A 112 66.87 -8.90 24.50
C SER A 112 65.55 -9.54 24.08
N LEU A 113 65.57 -10.86 23.96
CA LEU A 113 64.40 -11.70 23.73
C LEU A 113 64.30 -12.69 24.88
N SER A 114 63.16 -12.68 25.57
CA SER A 114 62.85 -13.60 26.66
C SER A 114 61.72 -14.54 26.27
N GLU A 115 61.92 -15.84 26.45
CA GLU A 115 60.91 -16.87 26.20
C GLU A 115 60.34 -17.41 27.51
N PHE A 116 59.05 -17.21 27.74
CA PHE A 116 58.31 -17.72 28.89
C PHE A 116 57.17 -18.64 28.42
N GLY A 117 57.41 -19.95 28.42
CA GLY A 117 56.46 -20.93 27.92
C GLY A 117 56.25 -20.79 26.41
N LYS A 118 55.07 -20.32 25.98
CA LYS A 118 54.79 -20.00 24.57
C LYS A 118 54.88 -18.50 24.27
N GLN A 119 55.15 -17.65 25.26
CA GLN A 119 55.19 -16.20 25.09
C GLN A 119 56.61 -15.74 24.80
N LEU A 120 56.76 -14.93 23.76
CA LEU A 120 57.99 -14.24 23.41
C LEU A 120 57.85 -12.77 23.75
N SER A 121 58.82 -12.22 24.44
CA SER A 121 58.92 -10.81 24.79
C SER A 121 60.23 -10.26 24.24
N VAL A 122 60.16 -9.16 23.49
CA VAL A 122 61.32 -8.52 22.88
C VAL A 122 61.41 -7.08 23.34
N ASP A 123 62.52 -6.77 24.01
CA ASP A 123 62.86 -5.46 24.51
C ASP A 123 63.99 -4.89 23.67
N VAL A 124 63.79 -3.71 23.10
CA VAL A 124 64.75 -3.06 22.19
C VAL A 124 65.07 -1.67 22.69
N ARG A 125 66.35 -1.32 22.68
CA ARG A 125 66.83 0.04 22.88
C ARG A 125 67.54 0.52 21.62
N VAL A 126 67.29 1.78 21.29
CA VAL A 126 67.92 2.44 20.15
C VAL A 126 68.84 3.51 20.67
N ILE A 127 70.09 3.46 20.27
CA ILE A 127 71.13 4.37 20.71
C ILE A 127 71.40 5.35 19.58
N ASP A 128 71.24 6.64 19.88
CA ASP A 128 71.56 7.73 18.97
C ASP A 128 73.05 8.08 19.14
N VAL A 129 73.87 7.68 18.18
CA VAL A 129 75.33 7.78 18.25
C VAL A 129 75.79 9.24 18.23
N LYS A 130 75.09 10.10 17.50
CA LYS A 130 75.44 11.51 17.36
C LYS A 130 75.02 12.33 18.59
N ALA A 131 73.85 12.02 19.16
CA ALA A 131 73.33 12.72 20.33
C ALA A 131 73.78 12.12 21.68
N GLU A 132 74.62 11.08 21.64
CA GLU A 132 75.14 10.35 22.82
C GLU A 132 74.04 9.97 23.85
N ARG A 133 72.88 9.53 23.36
CA ARG A 133 71.73 9.18 24.22
C ARG A 133 71.03 7.91 23.79
N THR A 134 70.43 7.23 24.76
CA THR A 134 69.55 6.08 24.54
C THR A 134 68.11 6.58 24.39
N LEU A 135 67.45 6.24 23.28
CA LEU A 135 66.04 6.54 23.07
C LEU A 135 65.18 5.64 23.99
N PRO A 136 63.95 6.06 24.35
CA PRO A 136 63.06 5.24 25.18
C PRO A 136 62.91 3.82 24.63
N GLY A 137 62.81 2.83 25.51
CA GLY A 137 62.67 1.42 25.12
C GLY A 137 61.48 1.14 24.20
N ILE A 138 61.59 0.09 23.41
CA ILE A 138 60.53 -0.45 22.55
C ILE A 138 60.28 -1.87 22.99
N PHE A 139 59.02 -2.18 23.28
CA PHE A 139 58.58 -3.48 23.74
C PHE A 139 57.62 -4.09 22.72
N ALA A 140 57.79 -5.36 22.41
CA ALA A 140 56.86 -6.12 21.58
C ALA A 140 56.73 -7.55 22.12
N GLN A 141 55.52 -8.12 22.03
CA GLN A 141 55.24 -9.47 22.54
C GLN A 141 54.41 -10.27 21.54
N GLY A 142 54.59 -11.58 21.56
CA GLY A 142 53.84 -12.50 20.71
C GLY A 142 53.85 -13.91 21.27
N ARG A 143 53.17 -14.82 20.57
CA ARG A 143 53.04 -16.22 20.98
C ARG A 143 53.67 -17.12 19.92
N GLY A 144 54.60 -17.97 20.35
CA GLY A 144 55.30 -18.92 19.47
C GLY A 144 56.29 -18.26 18.51
N ILE A 145 57.13 -19.08 17.88
CA ILE A 145 58.18 -18.62 16.97
C ILE A 145 57.63 -17.94 15.71
N GLU A 146 56.41 -18.32 15.29
CA GLU A 146 55.68 -17.70 14.18
C GLU A 146 55.36 -16.21 14.39
N SER A 147 55.36 -15.73 15.64
CA SER A 147 55.14 -14.32 15.95
C SER A 147 56.37 -13.42 15.73
N ILE A 148 57.54 -13.98 15.43
CA ILE A 148 58.78 -13.21 15.22
C ILE A 148 58.66 -12.24 14.04
N GLY A 149 58.00 -12.62 12.94
CA GLY A 149 57.77 -11.72 11.80
C GLY A 149 56.94 -10.48 12.18
N PRO A 150 55.73 -10.65 12.74
CA PRO A 150 54.91 -9.55 13.25
C PRO A 150 55.64 -8.69 14.31
N ILE A 151 56.33 -9.31 15.26
CA ILE A 151 57.14 -8.61 16.27
C ILE A 151 58.23 -7.75 15.60
N SER A 152 58.94 -8.30 14.61
CA SER A 152 59.99 -7.59 13.88
C SER A 152 59.43 -6.40 13.10
N ALA A 153 58.27 -6.54 12.46
CA ALA A 153 57.60 -5.46 11.76
C ALA A 153 57.13 -4.34 12.70
N GLN A 154 56.62 -4.70 13.88
CA GLN A 154 56.23 -3.76 14.93
C GLN A 154 57.43 -3.02 15.49
N ILE A 155 58.52 -3.74 15.80
CA ILE A 155 59.78 -3.17 16.27
C ILE A 155 60.34 -2.20 15.24
N ARG A 156 60.44 -2.60 13.96
CA ARG A 156 60.88 -1.70 12.88
C ARG A 156 60.04 -0.43 12.84
N THR A 157 58.72 -0.56 12.84
CA THR A 157 57.80 0.59 12.76
C THR A 157 58.01 1.55 13.93
N ASN A 158 58.11 1.03 15.15
CA ASN A 158 58.35 1.83 16.36
C ASN A 158 59.74 2.50 16.36
N ILE A 159 60.76 1.81 15.84
CA ILE A 159 62.09 2.37 15.67
C ILE A 159 62.04 3.48 14.63
N LEU A 160 61.46 3.22 13.45
CA LEU A 160 61.32 4.16 12.34
C LEU A 160 60.58 5.42 12.73
N ILE A 161 59.49 5.28 13.47
CA ILE A 161 58.83 6.41 14.11
C ILE A 161 59.92 7.18 14.89
N LYS A 162 60.60 6.59 15.88
CA LYS A 162 61.59 7.31 16.72
C LYS A 162 62.77 7.94 15.99
N ILE A 163 63.29 7.35 14.90
CA ILE A 163 64.53 7.80 14.23
C ILE A 163 64.32 8.47 12.87
N ALA A 164 63.14 8.38 12.29
CA ALA A 164 62.79 8.96 10.99
C ALA A 164 61.58 9.88 11.08
N ALA A 165 61.79 11.03 11.75
CA ALA A 165 60.79 12.09 11.88
C ALA A 165 60.30 12.60 10.52
N ASP A 166 61.18 12.66 9.52
CA ASP A 166 60.94 12.99 8.12
C ASP A 166 59.96 12.05 7.40
N MET A 167 59.79 10.82 7.89
CA MET A 167 58.88 9.81 7.33
C MET A 167 57.53 9.76 8.04
N ARG A 168 57.35 10.54 9.11
CA ARG A 168 56.07 10.61 9.82
C ARG A 168 55.14 11.63 9.19
N ILE A 169 53.84 11.40 9.31
CA ILE A 169 52.83 12.39 8.96
C ILE A 169 52.80 13.44 10.07
N ALA A 170 53.36 14.62 9.80
CA ALA A 170 53.41 15.74 10.73
C ALA A 170 52.03 16.39 10.89
N LYS A 171 51.31 16.52 9.77
CA LYS A 171 50.02 17.22 9.69
C LYS A 171 49.21 16.72 8.49
N ILE A 172 47.89 16.72 8.64
CA ILE A 172 46.93 16.51 7.57
C ILE A 172 46.05 17.76 7.45
N GLU A 173 45.93 18.29 6.24
CA GLU A 173 45.13 19.45 5.91
C GLU A 173 44.10 19.10 4.83
N PHE A 174 42.98 19.83 4.84
CA PHE A 174 41.95 19.76 3.83
C PHE A 174 41.74 21.15 3.25
N LYS A 175 41.74 21.27 1.93
CA LYS A 175 41.53 22.51 1.19
C LYS A 175 40.30 22.39 0.30
N ASP A 176 39.65 23.52 0.10
CA ASP A 176 38.46 23.69 -0.76
C ASP A 176 37.19 22.93 -0.34
N ASN A 177 37.21 22.26 0.81
CA ASN A 177 36.01 21.82 1.51
C ASN A 177 35.35 23.02 2.23
N ARG A 178 34.01 23.08 2.20
CA ARG A 178 33.24 24.21 2.70
C ARG A 178 31.98 23.76 3.42
N LYS A 179 31.14 22.95 2.76
CA LYS A 179 29.93 22.39 3.36
C LYS A 179 30.21 21.06 4.06
N ILE A 180 31.15 20.29 3.54
CA ILE A 180 31.63 19.08 4.20
C ILE A 180 32.75 19.49 5.14
N GLU A 181 32.54 19.27 6.44
CA GLU A 181 33.56 19.58 7.43
C GLU A 181 34.77 18.67 7.27
N SER A 182 35.96 19.23 7.51
CA SER A 182 37.23 18.50 7.48
C SER A 182 37.23 17.32 8.45
N SER A 183 36.49 17.42 9.56
CA SER A 183 36.26 16.35 10.54
C SER A 183 35.61 15.12 9.89
N ALA A 184 34.59 15.30 9.06
CA ALA A 184 33.90 14.20 8.38
C ALA A 184 34.80 13.50 7.35
N ILE A 185 35.65 14.27 6.66
CA ILE A 185 36.64 13.74 5.71
C ILE A 185 37.74 12.96 6.47
N SER A 186 38.15 13.45 7.65
CA SER A 186 39.16 12.79 8.47
C SER A 186 38.75 11.41 9.01
N GLN A 187 37.44 11.13 9.14
CA GLN A 187 36.94 9.84 9.65
C GLN A 187 37.03 8.69 8.64
N VAL A 188 37.15 9.00 7.33
CA VAL A 188 37.16 7.98 6.28
C VAL A 188 38.57 7.64 5.78
N ILE A 189 39.59 8.39 6.22
CA ILE A 189 40.99 8.19 5.83
C ILE A 189 41.75 7.35 6.87
N LYS A 190 42.74 6.59 6.40
CA LYS A 190 43.65 5.78 7.21
C LYS A 190 44.88 6.56 7.67
N SER A 191 45.31 7.54 6.88
CA SER A 191 46.41 8.43 7.24
C SER A 191 46.05 9.23 8.49
N ALA A 192 46.94 9.20 9.50
CA ALA A 192 46.75 9.94 10.74
C ALA A 192 48.06 10.58 11.19
N ARG A 193 47.95 11.71 11.89
CA ARG A 193 49.11 12.41 12.46
C ARG A 193 49.92 11.46 13.35
N GLY A 194 51.23 11.42 13.13
CA GLY A 194 52.16 10.56 13.87
C GLY A 194 52.40 9.17 13.26
N ASN A 195 51.57 8.72 12.32
CA ASN A 195 51.80 7.50 11.56
C ASN A 195 52.93 7.68 10.53
N LEU A 196 53.48 6.59 10.02
CA LEU A 196 54.40 6.63 8.88
C LEU A 196 53.62 6.97 7.60
N PHE A 197 54.23 7.80 6.75
CA PHE A 197 53.71 8.11 5.43
C PHE A 197 53.81 6.89 4.51
N SER A 198 52.75 6.65 3.74
CA SER A 198 52.60 5.51 2.83
C SER A 198 51.81 5.96 1.61
N GLU A 199 52.39 5.84 0.41
CA GLU A 199 51.71 6.16 -0.84
C GLU A 199 50.49 5.27 -1.11
N ALA A 200 50.55 4.01 -0.65
CA ALA A 200 49.45 3.06 -0.77
C ALA A 200 48.23 3.49 0.08
N ASP A 201 48.50 3.97 1.30
CA ASP A 201 47.45 4.51 2.18
C ASP A 201 46.91 5.83 1.64
N LEU A 202 47.77 6.71 1.10
CA LEU A 202 47.34 7.95 0.44
C LEU A 202 46.38 7.68 -0.74
N SER A 203 46.68 6.68 -1.59
CA SER A 203 45.79 6.30 -2.69
C SER A 203 44.47 5.70 -2.18
N SER A 204 44.52 4.90 -1.10
CA SER A 204 43.32 4.37 -0.44
C SER A 204 42.45 5.50 0.12
N ASP A 205 43.08 6.54 0.67
CA ASP A 205 42.42 7.68 1.29
C ASP A 205 41.73 8.57 0.24
N ILE A 206 42.41 8.87 -0.88
CA ILE A 206 41.80 9.58 -2.02
C ILE A 206 40.54 8.85 -2.50
N LYS A 207 40.62 7.51 -2.66
CA LYS A 207 39.47 6.68 -3.06
C LYS A 207 38.36 6.70 -2.02
N ALA A 208 38.69 6.66 -0.72
CA ALA A 208 37.72 6.70 0.36
C ALA A 208 36.96 8.04 0.39
N ILE A 209 37.67 9.16 0.23
CA ILE A 209 37.08 10.50 0.15
C ILE A 209 36.18 10.63 -1.08
N TYR A 210 36.63 10.17 -2.25
CA TYR A 210 35.82 10.18 -3.47
C TYR A 210 34.54 9.34 -3.32
N LYS A 211 34.64 8.18 -2.65
CA LYS A 211 33.50 7.28 -2.38
C LYS A 211 32.46 7.88 -1.44
N MET A 212 32.77 8.95 -0.71
CA MET A 212 31.76 9.72 0.05
C MET A 212 30.69 10.33 -0.86
N GLY A 213 30.96 10.48 -2.17
CA GLY A 213 30.00 10.92 -3.17
C GLY A 213 29.75 12.43 -3.21
N TYR A 214 30.37 13.19 -2.31
CA TYR A 214 30.20 14.64 -2.14
C TYR A 214 31.07 15.51 -3.05
N PHE A 215 32.09 14.91 -3.69
CA PHE A 215 33.11 15.64 -4.44
C PHE A 215 33.13 15.20 -5.92
N ASP A 216 33.33 16.16 -6.83
CA ASP A 216 33.59 15.94 -8.26
C ASP A 216 35.03 15.48 -8.50
N ASP A 217 35.96 15.95 -7.67
CA ASP A 217 37.39 15.65 -7.78
C ASP A 217 38.04 15.66 -6.39
N VAL A 218 39.04 14.80 -6.21
CA VAL A 218 39.82 14.65 -4.97
C VAL A 218 41.28 14.44 -5.36
N ALA A 219 42.13 15.39 -4.98
CA ALA A 219 43.57 15.31 -5.14
C ALA A 219 44.25 15.35 -3.77
N ALA A 220 45.50 14.90 -3.70
CA ALA A 220 46.33 15.06 -2.52
C ALA A 220 47.72 15.55 -2.91
N ASP A 221 48.24 16.52 -2.16
CA ASP A 221 49.58 17.06 -2.28
C ASP A 221 50.40 16.71 -1.03
N VAL A 222 51.68 16.42 -1.18
CA VAL A 222 52.56 15.97 -0.09
C VAL A 222 53.82 16.83 -0.07
N VAL A 223 54.04 17.53 1.03
CA VAL A 223 55.22 18.38 1.23
C VAL A 223 56.07 17.82 2.37
N SER A 224 57.34 17.51 2.07
CA SER A 224 58.32 17.06 3.06
C SER A 224 58.88 18.24 3.86
N THR A 225 58.78 18.18 5.19
CA THR A 225 59.31 19.20 6.09
C THR A 225 60.25 18.57 7.14
N PRO A 226 61.09 19.35 7.83
CA PRO A 226 61.92 18.86 8.94
C PRO A 226 61.13 18.20 10.09
N GLU A 227 59.83 18.51 10.20
CA GLU A 227 58.92 17.97 11.22
C GLU A 227 58.16 16.71 10.75
N GLY A 228 58.29 16.34 9.46
CA GLY A 228 57.64 15.21 8.79
C GLY A 228 56.91 15.60 7.49
N GLN A 229 56.14 14.67 6.94
CA GLN A 229 55.30 14.85 5.75
C GLN A 229 53.99 15.57 6.10
N ILE A 230 53.65 16.60 5.33
CA ILE A 230 52.35 17.29 5.41
C ILE A 230 51.51 16.85 4.21
N ILE A 231 50.37 16.20 4.47
CA ILE A 231 49.42 15.77 3.44
C ILE A 231 48.31 16.80 3.34
N THR A 232 48.09 17.37 2.16
CA THR A 232 46.99 18.29 1.88
C THR A 232 46.02 17.67 0.88
N PHE A 233 44.82 17.31 1.34
CA PHE A 233 43.74 16.86 0.45
C PHE A 233 43.01 18.07 -0.13
N ILE A 234 42.97 18.19 -1.45
CA ILE A 234 42.27 19.25 -2.19
C ILE A 234 41.01 18.63 -2.78
N VAL A 235 39.84 19.14 -2.38
CA VAL A 235 38.55 18.58 -2.79
C VAL A 235 37.70 19.58 -3.54
N LYS A 236 37.02 19.12 -4.59
CA LYS A 236 36.05 19.93 -5.33
C LYS A 236 34.64 19.46 -5.02
N GLU A 237 33.94 20.15 -4.12
CA GLU A 237 32.55 19.82 -3.75
C GLU A 237 31.60 19.90 -4.95
N LYS A 238 30.67 18.93 -5.03
CA LYS A 238 29.58 18.94 -6.01
C LYS A 238 28.63 20.12 -5.76
N PRO A 239 28.08 20.75 -6.82
CA PRO A 239 27.10 21.81 -6.67
C PRO A 239 25.77 21.29 -6.09
N LEU A 240 25.06 22.16 -5.36
CA LEU A 240 23.69 21.87 -4.90
C LEU A 240 22.65 22.36 -5.89
N ILE A 241 21.56 21.61 -5.98
CA ILE A 241 20.36 22.02 -6.72
C ILE A 241 19.66 23.12 -5.91
N ALA A 242 19.75 24.37 -6.35
CA ALA A 242 19.12 25.51 -5.69
C ALA A 242 17.67 25.72 -6.13
N GLU A 243 17.34 25.34 -7.36
CA GLU A 243 16.00 25.51 -7.93
C GLU A 243 15.73 24.42 -8.98
N ILE A 244 14.48 23.98 -9.05
CA ILE A 244 13.97 23.11 -10.10
C ILE A 244 12.84 23.86 -10.80
N LYS A 245 12.96 24.01 -12.13
CA LYS A 245 11.98 24.73 -12.94
C LYS A 245 11.40 23.81 -14.01
N PHE A 246 10.10 23.87 -14.20
CA PHE A 246 9.40 23.15 -15.27
C PHE A 246 8.91 24.16 -16.30
N LYS A 247 9.06 23.81 -17.58
CA LYS A 247 8.51 24.58 -18.70
C LYS A 247 7.73 23.65 -19.62
N GLY A 248 6.59 24.12 -20.10
CA GLY A 248 5.78 23.43 -21.09
C GLY A 248 4.81 22.38 -20.54
N ASN A 249 4.74 22.18 -19.22
CA ASN A 249 3.71 21.35 -18.60
C ASN A 249 2.37 22.10 -18.52
N LYS A 250 1.42 21.76 -19.40
CA LYS A 250 0.04 22.29 -19.41
C LYS A 250 -0.99 21.20 -19.11
N ALA A 251 -0.74 19.97 -19.53
CA ALA A 251 -1.61 18.83 -19.35
C ALA A 251 -1.47 18.15 -17.97
N ILE A 252 -0.29 18.26 -17.35
CA ILE A 252 -0.01 17.66 -16.04
C ILE A 252 0.38 18.75 -15.04
N ASP A 253 -0.27 18.71 -13.87
CA ASP A 253 0.03 19.62 -12.77
C ASP A 253 1.48 19.46 -12.30
N ARG A 254 2.09 20.60 -11.95
CA ARG A 254 3.48 20.66 -11.49
C ARG A 254 3.74 19.74 -10.29
N GLY A 255 2.82 19.66 -9.34
CA GLY A 255 2.96 18.84 -8.13
C GLY A 255 3.07 17.34 -8.44
N GLU A 256 2.35 16.84 -9.45
CA GLU A 256 2.47 15.44 -9.88
C GLU A 256 3.86 15.17 -10.50
N ILE A 257 4.36 16.10 -11.32
CA ILE A 257 5.69 16.00 -11.94
C ILE A 257 6.79 16.06 -10.88
N GLU A 258 6.65 16.94 -9.88
CA GLU A 258 7.57 17.02 -8.73
C GLU A 258 7.59 15.73 -7.91
N GLY A 259 6.44 15.07 -7.75
CA GLY A 259 6.33 13.76 -7.10
C GLY A 259 7.09 12.64 -7.81
N ALA A 260 7.30 12.75 -9.13
CA ALA A 260 8.04 11.77 -9.92
C ALA A 260 9.57 11.93 -9.83
N LEU A 261 10.06 13.07 -9.34
CA LEU A 261 11.49 13.35 -9.23
C LEU A 261 12.18 12.46 -8.20
N THR A 262 13.39 11.99 -8.52
CA THR A 262 14.26 11.23 -7.59
C THR A 262 15.27 12.10 -6.85
N PHE A 263 15.27 13.41 -7.15
CA PHE A 263 16.10 14.43 -6.51
C PHE A 263 15.25 15.60 -6.04
N LYS A 264 15.75 16.35 -5.06
CA LYS A 264 15.07 17.51 -4.49
C LYS A 264 16.01 18.71 -4.44
N VAL A 265 15.41 19.89 -4.28
CA VAL A 265 16.15 21.12 -3.95
C VAL A 265 16.98 20.89 -2.69
N ARG A 266 18.16 21.51 -2.63
CA ARG A 266 19.20 21.37 -1.58
C ARG A 266 19.92 20.02 -1.55
N GLN A 267 19.69 19.13 -2.51
CA GLN A 267 20.51 17.93 -2.70
C GLN A 267 21.68 18.21 -3.66
N LEU A 268 22.74 17.40 -3.54
CA LEU A 268 23.87 17.42 -4.47
C LEU A 268 23.43 16.93 -5.84
N LEU A 269 23.96 17.56 -6.88
CA LEU A 269 23.70 17.13 -8.25
C LEU A 269 24.19 15.70 -8.46
N ASN A 270 23.28 14.82 -8.87
CA ASN A 270 23.63 13.53 -9.43
C ASN A 270 23.01 13.45 -10.85
N PRO A 271 23.84 13.45 -11.92
CA PRO A 271 23.36 13.33 -13.29
C PRO A 271 22.49 12.08 -13.53
N GLU A 272 22.81 10.95 -12.90
CA GLU A 272 22.04 9.71 -13.04
C GLU A 272 20.61 9.88 -12.51
N LYS A 273 20.45 10.57 -11.37
CA LYS A 273 19.13 10.88 -10.81
C LYS A 273 18.31 11.79 -11.72
N ILE A 274 18.94 12.67 -12.48
CA ILE A 274 18.23 13.50 -13.47
C ILE A 274 17.69 12.62 -14.58
N VAL A 275 18.51 11.73 -15.15
CA VAL A 275 18.09 10.79 -16.21
C VAL A 275 16.94 9.91 -15.72
N THR A 276 17.06 9.29 -14.54
CA THR A 276 15.98 8.46 -13.99
C THR A 276 14.71 9.27 -13.71
N SER A 277 14.82 10.54 -13.33
CA SER A 277 13.65 11.40 -13.15
C SER A 277 12.98 11.75 -14.48
N ILE A 278 13.76 11.99 -15.54
CA ILE A 278 13.24 12.21 -16.89
C ILE A 278 12.47 10.98 -17.38
N GLU A 279 13.00 9.77 -17.16
CA GLU A 279 12.31 8.51 -17.50
C GLU A 279 11.00 8.34 -16.72
N LYS A 280 10.98 8.71 -15.44
CA LYS A 280 9.75 8.67 -14.61
C LYS A 280 8.73 9.71 -15.05
N ILE A 281 9.15 10.92 -15.39
CA ILE A 281 8.26 11.96 -15.94
C ILE A 281 7.74 11.49 -17.30
N LYS A 282 8.58 10.92 -18.17
CA LYS A 282 8.13 10.35 -19.45
C LYS A 282 7.09 9.27 -19.24
N SER A 283 7.34 8.37 -18.29
CA SER A 283 6.38 7.32 -17.92
C SER A 283 5.06 7.88 -17.37
N LEU A 284 5.10 8.99 -16.63
CA LEU A 284 3.91 9.72 -16.14
C LEU A 284 3.08 10.28 -17.32
N TYR A 285 3.73 10.89 -18.31
CA TYR A 285 3.08 11.38 -19.53
C TYR A 285 2.52 10.24 -20.39
N ASP A 286 3.30 9.17 -20.60
CA ASP A 286 2.86 7.94 -21.27
C ASP A 286 1.57 7.39 -20.62
N ASN A 287 1.53 7.32 -19.28
CA ASN A 287 0.36 6.84 -18.54
C ASN A 287 -0.88 7.72 -18.66
N LYS A 288 -0.70 9.02 -18.95
CA LYS A 288 -1.82 9.93 -19.27
C LYS A 288 -2.16 9.98 -20.76
N GLY A 289 -1.45 9.24 -21.62
CA GLY A 289 -1.71 9.13 -23.06
C GLY A 289 -0.89 10.07 -23.94
N TYR A 290 0.15 10.72 -23.40
CA TYR A 290 1.04 11.63 -24.12
C TYR A 290 2.36 10.93 -24.53
N TYR A 291 2.27 9.88 -25.36
CA TYR A 291 3.44 9.04 -25.72
C TYR A 291 4.54 9.74 -26.51
N ASN A 292 4.15 10.78 -27.24
CA ASN A 292 5.08 11.58 -28.02
C ASN A 292 5.64 12.74 -27.19
N ALA A 293 5.45 12.75 -25.86
CA ALA A 293 6.03 13.78 -25.03
C ALA A 293 7.56 13.72 -25.06
N GLU A 294 8.19 14.85 -25.38
CA GLU A 294 9.63 15.01 -25.37
C GLU A 294 10.02 15.76 -24.09
N ILE A 295 10.94 15.19 -23.32
CA ILE A 295 11.40 15.78 -22.06
C ILE A 295 12.91 15.97 -22.16
N ALA A 296 13.31 17.23 -22.23
CA ALA A 296 14.70 17.65 -22.19
C ALA A 296 15.05 18.24 -20.82
N HIS A 297 16.34 18.36 -20.54
CA HIS A 297 16.81 19.04 -19.34
C HIS A 297 17.97 19.98 -19.67
N THR A 298 18.03 21.08 -18.93
CA THR A 298 19.14 22.03 -18.97
C THR A 298 19.62 22.30 -17.55
N VAL A 299 20.94 22.33 -17.36
CA VAL A 299 21.58 22.62 -16.06
C VAL A 299 22.31 23.95 -16.19
N GLU A 300 21.81 24.96 -15.49
CA GLU A 300 22.37 26.32 -15.52
C GLU A 300 23.02 26.65 -14.17
N LYS A 301 24.16 27.35 -14.18
CA LYS A 301 24.75 27.91 -12.96
C LYS A 301 24.03 29.21 -12.61
N VAL A 302 23.43 29.27 -11.43
CA VAL A 302 22.71 30.47 -10.93
C VAL A 302 23.65 31.37 -10.12
N ARG A 303 24.56 30.76 -9.36
CA ARG A 303 25.65 31.40 -8.60
C ARG A 303 26.92 30.54 -8.74
N GLU A 304 28.08 31.01 -8.27
CA GLU A 304 29.37 30.32 -8.45
C GLU A 304 29.36 28.80 -8.12
N LYS A 305 28.49 28.34 -7.19
CA LYS A 305 28.40 26.93 -6.76
C LYS A 305 26.97 26.38 -6.61
N ASP A 306 25.96 27.11 -7.09
CA ASP A 306 24.55 26.70 -7.06
C ASP A 306 24.01 26.55 -8.49
N ILE A 307 23.27 25.47 -8.73
CA ILE A 307 22.71 25.16 -10.06
C ILE A 307 21.18 25.17 -10.05
N ARG A 308 20.60 25.49 -11.20
CA ARG A 308 19.19 25.31 -11.52
C ARG A 308 19.07 24.19 -12.54
N VAL A 309 18.17 23.26 -12.26
CA VAL A 309 17.77 22.23 -13.22
C VAL A 309 16.45 22.67 -13.82
N THR A 310 16.44 22.93 -15.12
CA THR A 310 15.20 23.19 -15.87
C THR A 310 14.83 21.92 -16.64
N ILE A 311 13.59 21.47 -16.48
CA ILE A 311 13.01 20.37 -17.26
C ILE A 311 12.06 21.00 -18.28
N ASP A 312 12.42 20.88 -19.55
CA ASP A 312 11.69 21.42 -20.68
C ASP A 312 10.85 20.29 -21.29
N ILE A 313 9.52 20.45 -21.25
CA ILE A 313 8.56 19.42 -21.63
C ILE A 313 7.77 19.90 -22.86
N THR A 314 7.81 19.09 -23.91
CA THR A 314 6.96 19.25 -25.09
C THR A 314 5.94 18.13 -25.08
N GLU A 315 4.71 18.41 -24.61
CA GLU A 315 3.71 17.37 -24.33
C GLU A 315 3.15 16.67 -25.58
N ASN A 316 3.07 17.39 -26.71
CA ASN A 316 2.45 16.96 -27.96
C ASN A 316 0.97 16.50 -27.79
N GLU A 317 0.32 16.03 -28.85
CA GLU A 317 -1.09 15.61 -28.80
C GLU A 317 -1.25 14.24 -28.12
N ARG A 318 -2.37 14.09 -27.39
CA ARG A 318 -2.75 12.85 -26.72
C ARG A 318 -3.15 11.79 -27.76
N LEU A 319 -2.52 10.62 -27.70
CA LEU A 319 -2.84 9.49 -28.58
C LEU A 319 -3.74 8.48 -27.86
N TYR A 320 -4.61 7.85 -28.64
CA TYR A 320 -5.53 6.82 -28.16
C TYR A 320 -5.35 5.53 -28.97
N ILE A 321 -5.64 4.39 -28.34
CA ILE A 321 -5.78 3.09 -28.99
C ILE A 321 -6.92 3.18 -29.99
N LYS A 322 -6.59 3.05 -31.28
CA LYS A 322 -7.54 3.01 -32.38
C LYS A 322 -8.02 1.61 -32.66
N THR A 323 -7.10 0.65 -32.61
CA THR A 323 -7.41 -0.75 -32.94
C THR A 323 -6.58 -1.68 -32.08
N ILE A 324 -7.25 -2.68 -31.52
CA ILE A 324 -6.65 -3.88 -30.96
C ILE A 324 -7.00 -5.01 -31.94
N SER A 325 -6.00 -5.72 -32.43
CA SER A 325 -6.17 -6.88 -33.30
C SER A 325 -5.46 -8.10 -32.74
N PHE A 326 -5.96 -9.27 -33.11
CA PHE A 326 -5.37 -10.55 -32.75
C PHE A 326 -4.91 -11.27 -34.02
N GLU A 327 -3.82 -12.03 -33.90
CA GLU A 327 -3.32 -12.84 -35.00
C GLU A 327 -3.22 -14.28 -34.55
N GLY A 328 -3.86 -15.19 -35.28
CA GLY A 328 -3.81 -16.63 -35.03
C GLY A 328 -5.01 -17.18 -34.26
N ASN A 329 -5.94 -16.33 -33.79
CA ASN A 329 -7.22 -16.76 -33.27
C ASN A 329 -8.13 -17.31 -34.38
N ARG A 330 -8.73 -18.49 -34.14
CA ARG A 330 -9.69 -19.17 -35.03
C ARG A 330 -10.88 -19.70 -34.27
N ALA A 331 -10.67 -20.13 -33.02
CA ALA A 331 -11.74 -20.62 -32.14
C ALA A 331 -12.61 -19.50 -31.56
N PHE A 332 -12.03 -18.31 -31.36
CA PHE A 332 -12.72 -17.14 -30.82
C PHE A 332 -12.58 -15.93 -31.73
N THR A 333 -13.63 -15.12 -31.78
CA THR A 333 -13.65 -13.87 -32.52
C THR A 333 -12.87 -12.78 -31.79
N ASP A 334 -12.34 -11.79 -32.54
CA ASP A 334 -11.66 -10.63 -31.97
C ASP A 334 -12.52 -9.89 -30.93
N LYS A 335 -13.84 -9.88 -31.13
CA LYS A 335 -14.79 -9.26 -30.22
C LYS A 335 -14.85 -9.97 -28.87
N GLU A 336 -14.86 -11.31 -28.87
CA GLU A 336 -14.85 -12.11 -27.64
C GLU A 336 -13.56 -11.89 -26.86
N LEU A 337 -12.42 -11.85 -27.56
CA LEU A 337 -11.12 -11.60 -26.94
C LEU A 337 -11.03 -10.17 -26.38
N LYS A 338 -11.48 -9.14 -27.13
CA LYS A 338 -11.55 -7.75 -26.62
C LYS A 338 -12.37 -7.65 -25.34
N ASN A 339 -13.49 -8.34 -25.25
CA ASN A 339 -14.35 -8.31 -24.05
C ASN A 339 -13.68 -8.91 -22.80
N MET A 340 -12.64 -9.73 -22.95
CA MET A 340 -11.87 -10.30 -21.83
C MET A 340 -10.74 -9.38 -21.36
N MET A 341 -10.40 -8.35 -22.15
CA MET A 341 -9.37 -7.37 -21.83
C MET A 341 -9.93 -6.21 -21.02
N THR A 342 -9.08 -5.54 -20.24
CA THR A 342 -9.44 -4.25 -19.62
C THR A 342 -9.08 -3.07 -20.51
N SER A 343 -8.10 -3.22 -21.40
CA SER A 343 -7.75 -2.21 -22.39
C SER A 343 -8.80 -2.15 -23.50
N GLU A 344 -9.29 -0.93 -23.77
CA GLU A 344 -10.34 -0.68 -24.77
C GLU A 344 -9.84 0.22 -25.90
N GLU A 345 -10.48 0.12 -27.06
CA GLU A 345 -10.33 1.08 -28.16
C GLU A 345 -11.05 2.39 -27.83
N LYS A 346 -10.68 3.48 -28.52
CA LYS A 346 -11.30 4.80 -28.34
C LYS A 346 -12.81 4.76 -28.64
N GLY A 347 -13.63 4.82 -27.59
CA GLY A 347 -15.07 4.97 -27.69
C GLY A 347 -15.55 6.42 -27.87
N PHE A 348 -16.85 6.60 -28.14
CA PHE A 348 -17.49 7.91 -28.33
C PHE A 348 -17.37 8.84 -27.09
N PHE A 349 -17.42 8.25 -25.88
CA PHE A 349 -17.32 8.97 -24.60
C PHE A 349 -15.92 8.89 -23.95
N SER A 350 -14.87 8.60 -24.72
CA SER A 350 -13.48 8.49 -24.23
C SER A 350 -12.95 9.73 -23.49
N PHE A 351 -13.62 10.89 -23.65
CA PHE A 351 -13.31 12.11 -22.90
C PHE A 351 -13.77 12.09 -21.42
N ILE A 352 -14.70 11.20 -21.05
CA ILE A 352 -15.20 11.01 -19.67
C ILE A 352 -14.61 9.74 -19.05
N THR A 353 -14.53 8.66 -19.84
CA THR A 353 -14.27 7.31 -19.31
C THR A 353 -12.80 6.89 -19.35
N ASP A 354 -11.90 7.76 -19.82
CA ASP A 354 -10.48 7.44 -20.03
C ASP A 354 -10.24 6.21 -20.95
N SER A 355 -11.26 5.77 -21.71
CA SER A 355 -11.17 4.64 -22.61
C SER A 355 -10.33 4.97 -23.84
N GLY A 356 -9.54 4.01 -24.32
CA GLY A 356 -8.56 4.22 -25.38
C GLY A 356 -7.20 4.72 -24.89
N ILE A 357 -6.98 4.99 -23.60
CA ILE A 357 -5.62 5.28 -23.10
C ILE A 357 -4.84 3.98 -22.98
N LEU A 358 -3.68 3.92 -23.61
CA LEU A 358 -2.82 2.77 -23.51
C LEU A 358 -2.17 2.71 -22.11
N LYS A 359 -2.07 1.50 -21.54
CA LYS A 359 -1.26 1.25 -20.35
C LYS A 359 -0.51 -0.05 -20.60
N ARG A 360 0.83 0.03 -20.77
CA ARG A 360 1.64 -1.13 -21.17
C ARG A 360 1.52 -2.29 -20.19
N ASP A 361 1.53 -1.98 -18.89
CA ASP A 361 1.37 -3.00 -17.85
C ASP A 361 -0.03 -3.63 -17.88
N GLN A 362 -1.06 -2.84 -18.20
CA GLN A 362 -2.41 -3.35 -18.37
C GLN A 362 -2.50 -4.30 -19.58
N LEU A 363 -1.87 -3.97 -20.71
CA LEU A 363 -1.84 -4.86 -21.88
C LEU A 363 -1.13 -6.18 -21.60
N LYS A 364 -0.04 -6.17 -20.84
CA LYS A 364 0.63 -7.42 -20.41
C LYS A 364 -0.28 -8.27 -19.53
N GLN A 365 -1.00 -7.65 -18.59
CA GLN A 365 -1.99 -8.34 -17.79
C GLN A 365 -3.14 -8.89 -18.65
N ASP A 366 -3.59 -8.12 -19.64
CA ASP A 366 -4.64 -8.52 -20.57
C ASP A 366 -4.19 -9.73 -21.41
N ALA A 367 -2.96 -9.77 -21.92
CA ALA A 367 -2.39 -10.94 -22.59
C ALA A 367 -2.39 -12.17 -21.67
N GLY A 368 -2.04 -12.01 -20.39
CA GLY A 368 -2.15 -13.06 -19.38
C GLY A 368 -3.59 -13.53 -19.16
N LYS A 369 -4.57 -12.62 -19.13
CA LYS A 369 -6.01 -12.95 -19.04
C LYS A 369 -6.49 -13.73 -20.25
N LEU A 370 -6.08 -13.34 -21.45
CA LEU A 370 -6.39 -14.05 -22.69
C LEU A 370 -5.80 -15.46 -22.65
N ASN A 371 -4.54 -15.61 -22.22
CA ASN A 371 -3.92 -16.93 -22.08
C ASN A 371 -4.71 -17.82 -21.10
N ALA A 372 -5.10 -17.26 -19.94
CA ALA A 372 -5.96 -17.96 -18.98
C ALA A 372 -7.33 -18.31 -19.58
N PHE A 373 -7.94 -17.39 -20.35
CA PHE A 373 -9.22 -17.61 -21.03
C PHE A 373 -9.14 -18.82 -21.98
N TYR A 374 -8.10 -18.93 -22.79
CA TYR A 374 -7.89 -20.09 -23.67
C TYR A 374 -7.71 -21.40 -22.86
N LEU A 375 -6.88 -21.38 -21.80
CA LEU A 375 -6.68 -22.53 -20.91
C LEU A 375 -7.98 -22.97 -20.20
N ASN A 376 -8.88 -22.03 -19.92
CA ASN A 376 -10.19 -22.29 -19.31
C ASN A 376 -11.22 -22.86 -20.30
N HIS A 377 -10.94 -22.80 -21.61
CA HIS A 377 -11.81 -23.32 -22.68
C HIS A 377 -11.23 -24.54 -23.40
N GLY A 378 -10.26 -25.22 -22.78
CA GLY A 378 -9.74 -26.51 -23.24
C GLY A 378 -8.48 -26.44 -24.09
N PHE A 379 -7.93 -25.25 -24.33
CA PHE A 379 -6.73 -25.08 -25.15
C PHE A 379 -5.47 -25.16 -24.29
N ILE A 380 -5.09 -26.37 -23.86
CA ILE A 380 -4.00 -26.59 -22.89
C ILE A 380 -2.61 -26.14 -23.37
N ASN A 381 -2.43 -26.06 -24.70
CA ASN A 381 -1.18 -25.65 -25.35
C ASN A 381 -1.26 -24.21 -25.89
N ALA A 382 -2.28 -23.44 -25.50
CA ALA A 382 -2.42 -22.06 -25.93
C ALA A 382 -1.27 -21.21 -25.42
N GLN A 383 -0.79 -20.31 -26.29
CA GLN A 383 0.21 -19.31 -25.95
C GLN A 383 -0.22 -17.97 -26.54
N VAL A 384 -0.37 -16.97 -25.68
CA VAL A 384 -0.55 -15.57 -26.08
C VAL A 384 0.80 -14.86 -25.94
N GLY A 385 1.30 -14.32 -27.05
CA GLY A 385 2.57 -13.61 -27.07
C GLY A 385 2.47 -12.17 -26.54
N ASP A 386 3.62 -11.51 -26.43
CA ASP A 386 3.69 -10.13 -25.98
C ASP A 386 2.97 -9.18 -26.97
N PRO A 387 2.17 -8.21 -26.48
CA PRO A 387 1.50 -7.24 -27.34
C PRO A 387 2.50 -6.38 -28.14
N GLU A 388 2.36 -6.38 -29.45
CA GLU A 388 3.10 -5.53 -30.37
C GLU A 388 2.40 -4.17 -30.50
N ILE A 389 3.09 -3.09 -30.13
CA ILE A 389 2.53 -1.74 -30.13
C ILE A 389 3.17 -0.93 -31.24
N THR A 390 2.36 -0.45 -32.17
CA THR A 390 2.75 0.50 -33.21
C THR A 390 1.94 1.78 -33.08
N TYR A 391 2.48 2.91 -33.53
CA TYR A 391 1.82 4.20 -33.44
C TYR A 391 2.14 5.06 -34.65
N ASP A 392 1.18 5.87 -35.06
CA ASP A 392 1.34 6.89 -36.12
C ASP A 392 0.69 8.21 -35.66
N LYS A 393 0.55 9.19 -36.57
CA LYS A 393 -0.12 10.46 -36.26
C LYS A 393 -1.63 10.32 -35.97
N LYS A 394 -2.25 9.19 -36.31
CA LYS A 394 -3.70 8.93 -36.18
C LYS A 394 -4.06 8.19 -34.89
N GLY A 395 -3.12 7.46 -34.29
CA GLY A 395 -3.29 6.81 -32.99
C GLY A 395 -2.37 5.63 -32.77
N ILE A 396 -2.75 4.78 -31.82
CA ILE A 396 -2.00 3.59 -31.40
C ILE A 396 -2.72 2.34 -31.90
N TYR A 397 -1.94 1.38 -32.41
CA TYR A 397 -2.40 0.10 -32.92
C TYR A 397 -1.70 -1.02 -32.13
N VAL A 398 -2.49 -1.90 -31.54
CA VAL A 398 -2.01 -3.01 -30.72
C VAL A 398 -2.33 -4.32 -31.42
N LYS A 399 -1.32 -5.15 -31.65
CA LYS A 399 -1.47 -6.49 -32.24
C LYS A 399 -1.02 -7.54 -31.23
N ILE A 400 -1.86 -8.52 -30.95
CA ILE A 400 -1.58 -9.59 -29.98
C ILE A 400 -1.50 -10.94 -30.72
N PRO A 401 -0.31 -11.55 -30.83
CA PRO A 401 -0.16 -12.85 -31.47
C PRO A 401 -0.64 -13.98 -30.55
N ILE A 402 -1.36 -14.96 -31.11
CA ILE A 402 -1.98 -16.08 -30.39
C ILE A 402 -1.71 -17.38 -31.14
N VAL A 403 -1.23 -18.38 -30.41
CA VAL A 403 -1.15 -19.78 -30.86
C VAL A 403 -2.15 -20.58 -30.04
N GLU A 404 -3.32 -20.93 -30.61
CA GLU A 404 -4.41 -21.57 -29.85
C GLU A 404 -4.09 -23.02 -29.45
N GLY A 405 -3.44 -23.79 -30.33
CA GLY A 405 -3.25 -25.23 -30.13
C GLY A 405 -4.55 -26.04 -30.31
N LYS A 406 -4.54 -27.31 -29.91
CA LYS A 406 -5.73 -28.18 -29.96
C LYS A 406 -6.61 -27.96 -28.73
N GLN A 407 -7.92 -28.09 -28.91
CA GLN A 407 -8.89 -28.08 -27.82
C GLN A 407 -9.09 -29.48 -27.26
N PHE A 408 -9.08 -29.62 -25.93
CA PHE A 408 -9.24 -30.88 -25.22
C PHE A 408 -10.51 -30.92 -24.38
N LYS A 409 -11.19 -32.06 -24.39
CA LYS A 409 -12.34 -32.38 -23.53
C LYS A 409 -11.89 -32.88 -22.16
N VAL A 410 -12.78 -32.80 -21.17
CA VAL A 410 -12.54 -33.47 -19.88
C VAL A 410 -12.61 -34.97 -20.10
N GLY A 411 -11.58 -35.70 -19.66
CA GLY A 411 -11.51 -37.15 -19.68
C GLY A 411 -12.02 -37.76 -18.37
N LYS A 412 -11.27 -38.72 -17.82
CA LYS A 412 -11.56 -39.30 -16.51
C LYS A 412 -11.22 -38.29 -15.41
N VAL A 413 -12.14 -38.09 -14.46
CA VAL A 413 -11.89 -37.35 -13.23
C VAL A 413 -11.97 -38.29 -12.04
N ASP A 414 -10.95 -38.25 -11.19
CA ASP A 414 -10.82 -39.18 -10.07
C ASP A 414 -10.16 -38.50 -8.85
N ILE A 415 -10.36 -39.08 -7.67
CA ILE A 415 -9.73 -38.66 -6.42
C ILE A 415 -9.01 -39.86 -5.82
N THR A 416 -7.72 -39.71 -5.56
CA THR A 416 -6.85 -40.75 -4.99
C THR A 416 -6.16 -40.27 -3.72
N GLY A 417 -5.61 -41.20 -2.93
CA GLY A 417 -4.91 -40.88 -1.68
C GLY A 417 -5.79 -41.12 -0.45
N ASP A 418 -5.70 -40.23 0.53
CA ASP A 418 -6.35 -40.40 1.83
C ASP A 418 -7.87 -40.18 1.78
N THR A 419 -8.66 -41.01 2.47
CA THR A 419 -10.14 -40.98 2.45
C THR A 419 -10.72 -39.98 3.44
N LEU A 420 -11.52 -39.01 2.99
CA LEU A 420 -12.16 -37.98 3.83
C LEU A 420 -13.45 -38.45 4.53
N THR A 421 -13.99 -37.63 5.44
CA THR A 421 -15.29 -37.90 6.09
C THR A 421 -16.42 -37.95 5.06
N VAL A 422 -16.33 -37.09 4.04
CA VAL A 422 -17.25 -37.06 2.90
C VAL A 422 -16.83 -38.13 1.87
N SER A 423 -17.80 -38.90 1.40
CA SER A 423 -17.55 -39.98 0.42
C SER A 423 -17.00 -39.45 -0.90
N THR A 424 -16.12 -40.22 -1.55
CA THR A 424 -15.51 -39.86 -2.84
C THR A 424 -16.54 -39.55 -3.92
N SER A 425 -17.66 -40.29 -3.97
CA SER A 425 -18.74 -40.05 -4.93
C SER A 425 -19.43 -38.69 -4.73
N GLU A 426 -19.65 -38.28 -3.48
CA GLU A 426 -20.21 -36.97 -3.18
C GLU A 426 -19.23 -35.84 -3.52
N LEU A 427 -17.94 -36.02 -3.23
CA LEU A 427 -16.90 -35.07 -3.60
C LEU A 427 -16.84 -34.87 -5.11
N LEU A 428 -16.82 -35.96 -5.88
CA LEU A 428 -16.83 -35.94 -7.36
C LEU A 428 -18.06 -35.22 -7.92
N ASN A 429 -19.25 -35.40 -7.33
CA ASN A 429 -20.46 -34.70 -7.78
C ASN A 429 -20.42 -33.18 -7.55
N LYS A 430 -19.64 -32.72 -6.57
CA LYS A 430 -19.47 -31.30 -6.25
C LYS A 430 -18.37 -30.63 -7.07
N LEU A 431 -17.40 -31.38 -7.61
CA LEU A 431 -16.35 -30.86 -8.47
C LEU A 431 -16.93 -30.13 -9.71
N LYS A 432 -16.36 -28.97 -10.02
CA LYS A 432 -16.75 -28.12 -11.15
C LYS A 432 -16.27 -28.70 -12.46
N ILE A 433 -15.09 -29.31 -12.50
CA ILE A 433 -14.55 -29.89 -13.73
C ILE A 433 -15.46 -31.02 -14.26
N ASN A 434 -16.12 -31.77 -13.39
CA ASN A 434 -17.08 -32.83 -13.76
C ASN A 434 -18.31 -32.31 -14.49
N LYS A 435 -18.61 -31.00 -14.38
CA LYS A 435 -19.75 -30.34 -15.01
C LYS A 435 -19.35 -29.64 -16.32
N LYS A 436 -18.09 -29.74 -16.72
CA LYS A 436 -17.53 -29.09 -17.92
C LYS A 436 -17.34 -30.11 -19.03
N ILE A 437 -17.62 -29.69 -20.25
CA ILE A 437 -17.39 -30.49 -21.46
C ILE A 437 -15.90 -30.41 -21.86
N PHE A 438 -15.33 -29.21 -21.82
CA PHE A 438 -13.94 -28.93 -22.16
C PHE A 438 -13.09 -28.76 -20.90
N TYR A 439 -11.80 -29.07 -21.02
CA TYR A 439 -10.85 -28.84 -19.94
C TYR A 439 -10.87 -27.37 -19.51
N ASP A 440 -10.92 -27.13 -18.21
CA ASP A 440 -11.05 -25.79 -17.65
C ASP A 440 -10.09 -25.67 -16.46
N ARG A 441 -8.99 -24.93 -16.66
CA ARG A 441 -7.95 -24.75 -15.64
C ARG A 441 -8.48 -24.07 -14.38
N GLU A 442 -9.37 -23.09 -14.52
CA GLU A 442 -9.97 -22.38 -13.39
C GLU A 442 -10.90 -23.31 -12.59
N ALA A 443 -11.65 -24.19 -13.25
CA ALA A 443 -12.44 -25.21 -12.57
C ALA A 443 -11.56 -26.13 -11.72
N ILE A 444 -10.40 -26.56 -12.23
CA ILE A 444 -9.45 -27.42 -11.49
C ILE A 444 -8.88 -26.71 -10.26
N ILE A 445 -8.48 -25.44 -10.40
CA ILE A 445 -7.99 -24.64 -9.26
C ILE A 445 -9.08 -24.52 -8.18
N LYS A 446 -10.33 -24.22 -8.59
CA LYS A 446 -11.47 -24.14 -7.68
C LYS A 446 -11.80 -25.48 -7.02
N ASP A 447 -11.59 -26.58 -7.72
CA ASP A 447 -11.77 -27.93 -7.21
C ASP A 447 -10.68 -28.30 -6.19
N MET A 448 -9.43 -27.94 -6.45
CA MET A 448 -8.34 -28.06 -5.47
C MET A 448 -8.66 -27.25 -4.20
N GLU A 449 -9.04 -25.98 -4.34
CA GLU A 449 -9.43 -25.12 -3.21
C GLU A 449 -10.57 -25.75 -2.39
N TYR A 450 -11.60 -26.26 -3.07
CA TYR A 450 -12.71 -26.94 -2.42
C TYR A 450 -12.27 -28.20 -1.68
N LEU A 451 -11.49 -29.07 -2.31
CA LEU A 451 -11.00 -30.31 -1.69
C LEU A 451 -10.06 -30.01 -0.51
N THR A 452 -9.15 -29.04 -0.64
CA THR A 452 -8.30 -28.57 0.46
C THR A 452 -9.14 -28.00 1.59
N GLN A 453 -10.18 -27.22 1.29
CA GLN A 453 -11.10 -26.68 2.30
C GLN A 453 -11.83 -27.81 3.04
N VAL A 454 -12.33 -28.84 2.34
CA VAL A 454 -12.95 -30.01 2.99
C VAL A 454 -11.94 -30.72 3.90
N CYS A 455 -10.70 -30.92 3.45
CA CYS A 455 -9.66 -31.50 4.30
C CYS A 455 -9.39 -30.63 5.54
N ASN A 456 -9.28 -29.33 5.35
CA ASN A 456 -9.05 -28.39 6.43
C ASN A 456 -10.20 -28.38 7.43
N ASP A 457 -11.45 -28.45 6.97
CA ASP A 457 -12.64 -28.47 7.83
C ASP A 457 -12.85 -29.80 8.56
N ASP A 458 -12.27 -30.89 8.05
CA ASP A 458 -12.09 -32.17 8.77
C ASP A 458 -10.90 -32.12 9.78
N GLY A 459 -10.23 -30.97 9.90
CA GLY A 459 -9.15 -30.71 10.86
C GLY A 459 -7.73 -30.83 10.34
N TYR A 460 -7.53 -31.08 9.05
CA TYR A 460 -6.21 -31.30 8.46
C TYR A 460 -5.65 -30.00 7.89
N ALA A 461 -5.00 -29.17 8.73
CA ALA A 461 -4.55 -27.82 8.34
C ALA A 461 -3.54 -27.81 7.18
N TYR A 462 -2.65 -28.80 7.15
CA TYR A 462 -1.55 -28.91 6.18
C TYR A 462 -1.85 -29.89 5.04
N ALA A 463 -3.12 -30.12 4.74
CA ALA A 463 -3.53 -31.01 3.67
C ALA A 463 -3.04 -30.50 2.30
N ASP A 464 -2.41 -31.38 1.53
CA ASP A 464 -1.92 -31.13 0.19
C ASP A 464 -2.83 -31.83 -0.83
N VAL A 465 -3.44 -31.05 -1.72
CA VAL A 465 -4.25 -31.55 -2.84
C VAL A 465 -3.55 -31.15 -4.12
N SER A 466 -3.01 -32.14 -4.83
CA SER A 466 -2.27 -31.91 -6.07
C SER A 466 -3.00 -32.51 -7.26
N PRO A 467 -3.25 -31.74 -8.33
CA PRO A 467 -3.86 -32.26 -9.56
C PRO A 467 -2.78 -32.91 -10.42
N ARG A 468 -3.09 -34.08 -10.97
CA ARG A 468 -2.30 -34.74 -12.01
C ARG A 468 -3.11 -34.78 -13.30
N THR A 469 -2.70 -33.97 -14.27
CA THR A 469 -3.34 -33.89 -15.58
C THR A 469 -2.59 -34.78 -16.57
N HIS A 470 -3.29 -35.69 -17.24
CA HIS A 470 -2.72 -36.54 -18.29
C HIS A 470 -3.43 -36.25 -19.63
N PRO A 471 -2.82 -35.44 -20.51
CA PRO A 471 -3.35 -35.19 -21.84
C PRO A 471 -3.25 -36.44 -22.74
N GLN A 472 -4.37 -36.83 -23.33
CA GLN A 472 -4.48 -37.91 -24.29
C GLN A 472 -4.64 -37.32 -25.70
N GLU A 473 -3.53 -37.18 -26.42
CA GLU A 473 -3.49 -36.54 -27.75
C GLU A 473 -4.38 -37.21 -28.80
N LYS A 474 -4.55 -38.54 -28.73
CA LYS A 474 -5.34 -39.32 -29.70
C LYS A 474 -6.85 -39.08 -29.55
N THR A 475 -7.33 -39.02 -28.32
CA THR A 475 -8.75 -38.83 -28.00
C THR A 475 -9.10 -37.36 -27.75
N GLN A 476 -8.11 -36.47 -27.72
CA GLN A 476 -8.25 -35.06 -27.36
C GLN A 476 -8.98 -34.88 -26.02
N THR A 477 -8.61 -35.70 -25.04
CA THR A 477 -9.13 -35.62 -23.67
C THR A 477 -8.01 -35.36 -22.68
N VAL A 478 -8.32 -34.76 -21.53
CA VAL A 478 -7.38 -34.61 -20.42
C VAL A 478 -7.99 -35.26 -19.19
N ASP A 479 -7.31 -36.30 -18.68
CA ASP A 479 -7.69 -36.93 -17.42
C ASP A 479 -7.17 -36.08 -16.25
N VAL A 480 -8.01 -35.85 -15.24
CA VAL A 480 -7.69 -35.01 -14.07
C VAL A 480 -7.83 -35.85 -12.80
N ILE A 481 -6.70 -36.18 -12.18
CA ILE A 481 -6.66 -37.01 -10.97
C ILE A 481 -6.18 -36.16 -9.80
N TYR A 482 -7.03 -35.94 -8.80
CA TYR A 482 -6.67 -35.20 -7.59
C TYR A 482 -6.09 -36.15 -6.55
N ASN A 483 -4.82 -35.94 -6.17
CA ASN A 483 -4.17 -36.72 -5.13
C ASN A 483 -4.20 -35.97 -3.79
N ILE A 484 -4.88 -36.53 -2.80
CA ILE A 484 -5.05 -35.95 -1.46
C ILE A 484 -4.06 -36.58 -0.48
N LYS A 485 -3.31 -35.73 0.23
CA LYS A 485 -2.50 -36.09 1.40
C LYS A 485 -2.95 -35.22 2.57
N LYS A 486 -3.54 -35.82 3.58
CA LYS A 486 -4.14 -35.08 4.70
C LYS A 486 -3.11 -34.55 5.69
N GLY A 487 -2.11 -35.37 6.04
CA GLY A 487 -1.25 -35.10 7.20
C GLY A 487 -1.96 -35.33 8.53
N ASN A 488 -1.47 -34.70 9.59
CA ASN A 488 -2.02 -34.83 10.95
C ASN A 488 -3.24 -33.91 11.16
N GLN A 489 -4.15 -34.29 12.07
CA GLN A 489 -5.17 -33.38 12.56
C GLN A 489 -4.55 -32.29 13.44
N VAL A 490 -5.03 -31.08 13.28
CA VAL A 490 -4.49 -29.87 13.92
C VAL A 490 -5.61 -29.14 14.65
N TYR A 491 -5.30 -28.64 15.85
CA TYR A 491 -6.18 -27.81 16.66
C TYR A 491 -5.64 -26.38 16.74
N PHE A 492 -6.53 -25.40 16.83
CA PHE A 492 -6.14 -24.02 17.14
C PHE A 492 -5.64 -23.96 18.57
N HIS A 493 -4.38 -23.56 18.78
CA HIS A 493 -3.79 -23.44 20.10
C HIS A 493 -4.01 -22.05 20.67
N ARG A 494 -3.23 -21.04 20.25
CA ARG A 494 -3.37 -19.67 20.74
C ARG A 494 -3.78 -18.72 19.62
N ILE A 495 -4.73 -17.83 19.92
CA ILE A 495 -5.15 -16.74 19.05
C ILE A 495 -4.64 -15.42 19.63
N THR A 496 -3.58 -14.90 19.01
CA THR A 496 -2.96 -13.63 19.40
C THR A 496 -3.46 -12.51 18.50
N ILE A 497 -4.03 -11.46 19.08
CA ILE A 497 -4.47 -10.26 18.37
C ILE A 497 -3.49 -9.13 18.69
N THR A 498 -2.94 -8.47 17.67
CA THR A 498 -1.98 -7.37 17.84
C THR A 498 -2.35 -6.15 16.97
N GLY A 499 -1.95 -4.96 17.41
CA GLY A 499 -2.22 -3.69 16.73
C GLY A 499 -3.53 -3.00 17.13
N ASN A 500 -4.33 -3.61 18.00
CA ASN A 500 -5.55 -3.03 18.58
C ASN A 500 -5.25 -2.04 19.71
N THR A 501 -4.75 -0.85 19.37
CA THR A 501 -4.38 0.18 20.36
C THR A 501 -5.58 0.87 21.00
N LYS A 502 -6.69 1.02 20.26
CA LYS A 502 -7.94 1.65 20.72
C LYS A 502 -9.04 0.63 20.93
N THR A 503 -9.20 -0.29 19.97
CA THR A 503 -10.24 -1.32 19.97
C THR A 503 -9.91 -2.38 21.02
N ARG A 504 -10.88 -2.69 21.87
CA ARG A 504 -10.71 -3.73 22.88
C ARG A 504 -10.61 -5.10 22.21
N ASP A 505 -9.71 -5.95 22.72
CA ASP A 505 -9.51 -7.33 22.23
C ASP A 505 -10.85 -8.08 22.08
N LYS A 506 -11.73 -7.98 23.08
CA LYS A 506 -13.06 -8.59 23.08
C LYS A 506 -13.92 -8.26 21.86
N VAL A 507 -13.82 -7.04 21.33
CA VAL A 507 -14.60 -6.60 20.15
C VAL A 507 -14.18 -7.36 18.90
N ILE A 508 -12.90 -7.68 18.80
CA ILE A 508 -12.31 -8.46 17.71
C ILE A 508 -12.58 -9.95 17.96
N ARG A 509 -12.27 -10.43 19.16
CA ARG A 509 -12.39 -11.84 19.54
C ARG A 509 -13.81 -12.38 19.36
N ARG A 510 -14.84 -11.60 19.70
CA ARG A 510 -16.24 -12.02 19.52
C ARG A 510 -16.69 -12.15 18.05
N GLN A 511 -15.92 -11.62 17.10
CA GLN A 511 -16.19 -11.81 15.66
C GLN A 511 -15.48 -13.04 15.08
N LEU A 512 -14.62 -13.71 15.86
CA LEU A 512 -13.96 -14.91 15.40
C LEU A 512 -14.94 -16.08 15.49
N ALA A 513 -15.06 -16.81 14.38
CA ALA A 513 -15.79 -18.08 14.33
C ALA A 513 -14.92 -19.26 14.83
N ILE A 514 -13.63 -19.02 15.05
CA ILE A 514 -12.69 -19.96 15.67
C ILE A 514 -12.49 -19.64 17.14
N VAL A 515 -12.30 -20.69 17.95
CA VAL A 515 -11.96 -20.60 19.37
C VAL A 515 -10.72 -21.45 19.63
N GLU A 516 -9.91 -21.06 20.62
CA GLU A 516 -8.79 -21.87 21.09
C GLU A 516 -9.29 -23.25 21.54
N GLY A 517 -8.64 -24.32 21.07
CA GLY A 517 -9.03 -25.72 21.25
C GLY A 517 -9.94 -26.29 20.16
N ASP A 518 -10.50 -25.45 19.26
CA ASP A 518 -11.26 -25.96 18.11
C ASP A 518 -10.36 -26.75 17.16
N LEU A 519 -10.91 -27.78 16.54
CA LEU A 519 -10.30 -28.41 15.37
C LEU A 519 -10.12 -27.37 14.26
N TYR A 520 -9.00 -27.42 13.55
CA TYR A 520 -8.72 -26.48 12.46
C TYR A 520 -9.88 -26.47 11.46
N SER A 521 -10.22 -25.29 10.96
CA SER A 521 -11.21 -25.12 9.89
C SER A 521 -10.89 -23.85 9.11
N SER A 522 -10.61 -24.00 7.82
CA SER A 522 -10.36 -22.86 6.95
C SER A 522 -11.65 -22.09 6.65
N THR A 523 -12.82 -22.75 6.69
CA THR A 523 -14.13 -22.09 6.60
C THR A 523 -14.37 -21.13 7.76
N LYS A 524 -14.12 -21.57 9.01
CA LYS A 524 -14.24 -20.69 10.19
C LYS A 524 -13.21 -19.55 10.17
N LEU A 525 -11.97 -19.79 9.74
CA LEU A 525 -10.95 -18.74 9.57
C LEU A 525 -11.40 -17.68 8.56
N LYS A 526 -11.84 -18.10 7.37
CA LYS A 526 -12.31 -17.20 6.32
C LYS A 526 -13.54 -16.40 6.75
N LYS A 527 -14.45 -17.02 7.50
CA LYS A 527 -15.59 -16.34 8.12
C LYS A 527 -15.12 -15.27 9.10
N SER A 528 -14.19 -15.61 9.99
CA SER A 528 -13.58 -14.67 10.96
C SER A 528 -12.96 -13.46 10.27
N TYR A 529 -12.17 -13.68 9.21
CA TYR A 529 -11.61 -12.60 8.39
C TYR A 529 -12.70 -11.72 7.77
N THR A 530 -13.75 -12.33 7.21
CA THR A 530 -14.87 -11.62 6.58
C THR A 530 -15.64 -10.78 7.60
N ASP A 531 -15.91 -11.34 8.78
CA ASP A 531 -16.65 -10.65 9.85
C ASP A 531 -15.84 -9.49 10.45
N LEU A 532 -14.51 -9.65 10.61
CA LEU A 532 -13.63 -8.53 11.00
C LEU A 532 -13.53 -7.45 9.92
N THR A 533 -13.47 -7.82 8.64
CA THR A 533 -13.44 -6.86 7.52
C THR A 533 -14.74 -6.05 7.47
N ARG A 534 -15.88 -6.69 7.76
CA ARG A 534 -17.21 -6.04 7.81
C ARG A 534 -17.35 -5.00 8.90
N LEU A 535 -16.57 -5.08 10.00
CA LEU A 535 -16.56 -4.04 11.03
C LEU A 535 -16.09 -2.68 10.50
N ARG A 536 -15.23 -2.67 9.46
CA ARG A 536 -14.62 -1.46 8.90
C ARG A 536 -13.81 -0.64 9.93
N TYR A 537 -13.32 -1.25 11.01
CA TYR A 537 -12.44 -0.60 12.01
C TYR A 537 -10.96 -0.61 11.62
N PHE A 538 -10.60 -1.46 10.65
CA PHE A 538 -9.21 -1.75 10.28
C PHE A 538 -8.97 -1.38 8.81
N GLU A 539 -7.78 -0.85 8.52
CA GLU A 539 -7.24 -0.67 7.16
C GLU A 539 -6.69 -1.99 6.62
N GLU A 540 -6.02 -2.75 7.49
CA GLU A 540 -5.35 -4.00 7.16
C GLU A 540 -5.66 -5.04 8.24
N ILE A 541 -5.92 -6.27 7.80
CA ILE A 541 -6.15 -7.44 8.65
C ILE A 541 -5.34 -8.57 8.05
N ASN A 542 -4.33 -9.05 8.79
CA ASN A 542 -3.44 -10.10 8.34
C ASN A 542 -3.54 -11.28 9.31
N PHE A 543 -4.08 -12.40 8.82
CA PHE A 543 -4.12 -13.67 9.53
C PHE A 543 -2.88 -14.49 9.16
N GLN A 544 -2.05 -14.78 10.15
CA GLN A 544 -0.89 -15.64 10.00
C GLN A 544 -1.09 -16.88 10.85
N THR A 545 -1.06 -18.05 10.22
CA THR A 545 -1.06 -19.34 10.91
C THR A 545 0.37 -19.85 11.01
N GLU A 546 0.83 -20.10 12.22
CA GLU A 546 2.16 -20.63 12.51
C GLU A 546 2.04 -22.02 13.13
N LYS A 547 3.04 -22.87 12.89
CA LYS A 547 3.11 -24.18 13.57
C LYS A 547 3.23 -23.93 15.07
N GLY A 548 2.37 -24.58 15.84
CA GLY A 548 2.39 -24.49 17.29
C GLY A 548 3.58 -25.27 17.90
N PRO A 549 3.59 -25.43 19.23
CA PRO A 549 4.64 -26.17 19.93
C PRO A 549 4.81 -27.63 19.48
N ASP A 550 3.76 -28.22 18.90
CA ASP A 550 3.72 -29.57 18.34
C ASP A 550 3.06 -29.57 16.95
N GLU A 551 3.28 -30.63 16.16
CA GLU A 551 2.73 -30.80 14.81
C GLU A 551 1.20 -30.88 14.76
N THR A 552 0.56 -31.13 15.90
CA THR A 552 -0.91 -31.19 16.06
C THR A 552 -1.55 -29.86 16.48
N LEU A 553 -0.75 -28.80 16.62
CA LEU A 553 -1.20 -27.48 17.08
C LEU A 553 -0.82 -26.38 16.08
N THR A 554 -1.66 -25.35 15.98
CA THR A 554 -1.34 -24.15 15.21
C THR A 554 -1.76 -22.89 15.95
N ASP A 555 -0.85 -21.90 15.94
CA ASP A 555 -1.11 -20.58 16.49
C ASP A 555 -1.63 -19.66 15.39
N VAL A 556 -2.55 -18.76 15.74
CA VAL A 556 -3.15 -17.78 14.84
C VAL A 556 -2.78 -16.38 15.32
N ASN A 557 -1.91 -15.72 14.56
CA ASN A 557 -1.51 -14.33 14.79
C ASN A 557 -2.36 -13.43 13.89
N ILE A 558 -3.24 -12.65 14.50
CA ILE A 558 -4.12 -11.68 13.83
C ILE A 558 -3.51 -10.29 14.03
N ASN A 559 -2.76 -9.83 13.03
CA ASN A 559 -2.16 -8.51 13.03
C ASN A 559 -3.10 -7.53 12.32
N ILE A 560 -3.49 -6.46 13.02
CA ILE A 560 -4.41 -5.46 12.47
C ILE A 560 -3.82 -4.05 12.52
N LYS A 561 -4.24 -3.23 11.56
CA LYS A 561 -3.93 -1.80 11.52
C LYS A 561 -5.24 -1.02 11.68
N GLU A 562 -5.44 -0.40 12.83
CA GLU A 562 -6.62 0.42 13.10
C GLU A 562 -6.65 1.67 12.22
N LYS A 563 -7.85 2.04 11.77
CA LYS A 563 -8.09 3.30 11.05
C LYS A 563 -9.09 4.18 11.81
N PRO A 564 -9.17 5.49 11.52
CA PRO A 564 -10.21 6.33 12.08
C PRO A 564 -11.62 5.78 11.76
N THR A 565 -12.44 5.62 12.78
CA THR A 565 -13.83 5.12 12.68
C THR A 565 -14.88 6.22 12.77
N GLY A 566 -14.43 7.45 12.99
CA GLY A 566 -15.27 8.64 12.99
C GLY A 566 -15.57 9.07 11.56
N MET A 567 -16.82 9.41 11.31
CA MET A 567 -17.31 9.86 10.01
C MET A 567 -18.08 11.17 10.20
N PHE A 568 -17.75 12.14 9.36
CA PHE A 568 -18.55 13.34 9.18
C PHE A 568 -19.05 13.32 7.74
N SER A 569 -20.37 13.35 7.58
CA SER A 569 -21.04 13.33 6.29
C SER A 569 -21.89 14.59 6.18
N ILE A 570 -21.67 15.34 5.11
CA ILE A 570 -22.55 16.43 4.71
C ILE A 570 -23.06 16.12 3.31
N GLY A 571 -24.36 16.16 3.13
CA GLY A 571 -25.03 15.95 1.86
C GLY A 571 -26.03 17.08 1.65
N ALA A 572 -26.24 17.47 0.41
CA ALA A 572 -27.39 18.27 0.03
C ALA A 572 -28.20 17.43 -0.96
N GLY A 573 -29.50 17.58 -0.91
CA GLY A 573 -30.41 16.90 -1.80
C GLY A 573 -31.59 17.77 -2.17
N TYR A 574 -32.28 17.36 -3.20
CA TYR A 574 -33.56 17.95 -3.56
C TYR A 574 -34.50 16.81 -3.92
N SER A 575 -35.72 16.84 -3.40
CA SER A 575 -36.79 15.94 -3.81
C SER A 575 -38.04 16.69 -4.27
N ALA A 576 -38.88 16.05 -5.08
CA ALA A 576 -40.14 16.64 -5.52
C ALA A 576 -41.19 16.76 -4.40
N VAL A 577 -40.92 16.23 -3.20
CA VAL A 577 -41.83 16.24 -2.04
C VAL A 577 -41.28 17.14 -0.94
N ASP A 578 -40.01 17.01 -0.60
CA ASP A 578 -39.37 17.71 0.52
C ASP A 578 -38.54 18.93 0.08
N HIS A 579 -38.56 19.26 -1.21
CA HIS A 579 -37.78 20.34 -1.83
C HIS A 579 -36.28 20.24 -1.48
N ALA A 580 -35.59 21.37 -1.29
CA ALA A 580 -34.18 21.38 -0.94
C ALA A 580 -33.99 20.88 0.50
N MET A 581 -33.02 19.99 0.68
CA MET A 581 -32.66 19.41 1.97
C MET A 581 -31.15 19.42 2.19
N LEU A 582 -30.71 19.73 3.40
CA LEU A 582 -29.35 19.59 3.89
C LEU A 582 -29.30 18.45 4.91
N ILE A 583 -28.45 17.47 4.67
CA ILE A 583 -28.21 16.34 5.56
C ILE A 583 -26.83 16.52 6.17
N ALA A 584 -26.75 16.60 7.49
CA ALA A 584 -25.50 16.57 8.23
C ALA A 584 -25.52 15.40 9.20
N GLN A 585 -24.46 14.60 9.22
CA GLN A 585 -24.31 13.48 10.13
C GLN A 585 -22.89 13.45 10.68
N ILE A 586 -22.77 13.28 11.98
CA ILE A 586 -21.53 12.89 12.65
C ILE A 586 -21.75 11.54 13.32
N SER A 587 -20.91 10.57 13.01
CA SER A 587 -20.96 9.24 13.62
C SER A 587 -19.59 8.77 14.07
N GLN A 588 -19.59 7.94 15.12
CA GLN A 588 -18.41 7.25 15.61
C GLN A 588 -18.72 5.76 15.68
N HIS A 589 -18.20 4.96 14.75
CA HIS A 589 -18.55 3.54 14.60
C HIS A 589 -17.83 2.58 15.57
N ASN A 590 -16.91 3.07 16.39
CA ASN A 590 -16.20 2.29 17.41
C ASN A 590 -15.94 3.15 18.65
N LEU A 591 -17.02 3.65 19.26
CA LEU A 591 -16.96 4.57 20.38
C LEU A 591 -16.12 3.99 21.53
N PHE A 592 -15.06 4.70 21.91
CA PHE A 592 -14.09 4.29 22.95
C PHE A 592 -13.50 2.88 22.76
N GLY A 593 -13.47 2.37 21.53
CA GLY A 593 -12.95 1.03 21.24
C GLY A 593 -13.87 -0.12 21.66
N ARG A 594 -15.15 0.13 21.92
CA ARG A 594 -16.13 -0.87 22.41
C ARG A 594 -16.99 -1.50 21.29
N GLY A 595 -16.78 -1.10 20.04
CA GLY A 595 -17.61 -1.50 18.91
C GLY A 595 -19.03 -0.93 18.93
N GLN A 596 -19.27 0.08 19.76
CA GLN A 596 -20.52 0.83 19.87
C GLN A 596 -20.56 1.94 18.83
N ILE A 597 -21.76 2.27 18.34
CA ILE A 597 -21.95 3.33 17.36
C ILE A 597 -22.73 4.46 18.02
N LEU A 598 -22.21 5.69 17.97
CA LEU A 598 -22.95 6.89 18.34
C LEU A 598 -23.09 7.76 17.09
N SER A 599 -24.31 8.19 16.79
CA SER A 599 -24.62 8.98 15.59
C SER A 599 -25.55 10.12 15.94
N LEU A 600 -25.19 11.33 15.49
CA LEU A 600 -26.08 12.48 15.46
C LEU A 600 -26.34 12.81 13.99
N LYS A 601 -27.61 12.86 13.60
CA LYS A 601 -28.07 13.13 12.25
C LYS A 601 -29.04 14.31 12.26
N ALA A 602 -28.88 15.24 11.34
CA ALA A 602 -29.79 16.34 11.08
C ALA A 602 -30.16 16.31 9.60
N ASN A 603 -31.46 16.24 9.29
CA ASN A 603 -32.01 16.50 7.96
C ASN A 603 -32.78 17.81 8.06
N LEU A 604 -32.33 18.86 7.38
CA LEU A 604 -32.97 20.18 7.39
C LEU A 604 -33.53 20.42 6.01
N GLY A 605 -34.85 20.55 5.89
CA GLY A 605 -35.52 20.82 4.62
C GLY A 605 -36.54 21.94 4.77
N GLU A 606 -37.05 22.42 3.65
CA GLU A 606 -38.11 23.44 3.63
C GLU A 606 -39.44 22.88 4.16
N VAL A 607 -39.79 21.64 3.79
CA VAL A 607 -41.06 20.99 4.18
C VAL A 607 -40.93 20.16 5.46
N SER A 608 -39.74 19.63 5.74
CA SER A 608 -39.53 18.83 6.94
C SER A 608 -38.12 18.94 7.49
N SER A 609 -38.02 18.92 8.82
CA SER A 609 -36.77 18.92 9.57
C SER A 609 -36.74 17.77 10.57
N MET A 610 -35.60 17.09 10.69
CA MET A 610 -35.43 15.95 11.58
C MET A 610 -34.06 15.99 12.24
N TYR A 611 -34.03 15.87 13.57
CA TYR A 611 -32.83 15.66 14.35
C TYR A 611 -32.92 14.30 15.03
N GLU A 612 -31.91 13.44 14.89
CA GLU A 612 -31.84 12.12 15.51
C GLU A 612 -30.51 11.94 16.21
N LEU A 613 -30.55 11.58 17.49
CA LEU A 613 -29.42 11.02 18.22
C LEU A 613 -29.67 9.53 18.42
N SER A 614 -28.76 8.70 17.93
CA SER A 614 -28.85 7.24 18.09
C SER A 614 -27.55 6.63 18.62
N PHE A 615 -27.71 5.67 19.52
CA PHE A 615 -26.66 4.85 20.11
C PHE A 615 -26.96 3.38 19.85
N ILE A 616 -25.98 2.64 19.34
CA ILE A 616 -26.10 1.22 19.00
C ILE A 616 -25.05 0.42 19.78
N GLU A 617 -25.50 -0.58 20.53
CA GLU A 617 -24.69 -1.64 21.13
C GLU A 617 -24.96 -2.95 20.36
N PRO A 618 -24.02 -3.41 19.50
CA PRO A 618 -24.27 -4.60 18.67
C PRO A 618 -24.26 -5.92 19.45
N TRP A 619 -23.67 -5.98 20.65
CA TRP A 619 -23.61 -7.19 21.49
C TRP A 619 -23.98 -6.90 22.95
N LEU A 620 -25.23 -6.52 23.20
CA LEU A 620 -25.68 -6.25 24.56
C LEU A 620 -25.60 -7.52 25.41
N PHE A 621 -25.06 -7.44 26.62
CA PHE A 621 -24.81 -8.59 27.52
C PHE A 621 -23.91 -9.68 26.92
N ASP A 622 -23.04 -9.33 25.97
CA ASP A 622 -22.11 -10.25 25.28
C ASP A 622 -22.76 -11.35 24.44
N ILE A 623 -24.06 -11.26 24.23
CA ILE A 623 -24.80 -12.04 23.24
C ILE A 623 -24.99 -11.19 21.98
N PRO A 624 -25.23 -11.78 20.79
CA PRO A 624 -25.47 -11.04 19.55
C PRO A 624 -26.86 -10.37 19.53
N LEU A 625 -27.20 -9.68 20.62
CA LEU A 625 -28.40 -8.88 20.81
C LEU A 625 -28.08 -7.44 20.41
N TRP A 626 -28.31 -7.15 19.13
CA TRP A 626 -28.15 -5.82 18.58
C TRP A 626 -29.17 -4.88 19.21
N SER A 627 -28.73 -3.76 19.78
CA SER A 627 -29.60 -2.86 20.53
C SER A 627 -29.42 -1.43 20.04
N LYS A 628 -30.51 -0.77 19.62
CA LYS A 628 -30.54 0.65 19.25
C LYS A 628 -31.36 1.43 20.27
N PHE A 629 -30.77 2.49 20.78
CA PHE A 629 -31.43 3.51 21.59
C PHE A 629 -31.42 4.79 20.77
N GLU A 630 -32.57 5.42 20.60
CA GLU A 630 -32.70 6.61 19.77
C GLU A 630 -33.62 7.63 20.40
N THR A 631 -33.35 8.89 20.12
CA THR A 631 -34.29 9.99 20.34
C THR A 631 -34.29 10.87 19.12
N TRP A 632 -35.47 11.37 18.78
CA TRP A 632 -35.64 12.23 17.62
C TRP A 632 -36.58 13.38 17.90
N ASN A 633 -36.39 14.45 17.15
CA ASN A 633 -37.31 15.57 17.01
C ASN A 633 -37.55 15.77 15.51
N TYR A 634 -38.81 15.75 15.11
CA TYR A 634 -39.24 15.81 13.73
C TYR A 634 -40.32 16.87 13.60
N GLU A 635 -40.25 17.67 12.54
CA GLU A 635 -41.24 18.69 12.21
C GLU A 635 -41.54 18.60 10.73
N ARG A 636 -42.82 18.71 10.38
CA ARG A 636 -43.28 18.68 8.99
C ARG A 636 -44.48 19.59 8.78
N GLU A 637 -44.40 20.39 7.74
CA GLU A 637 -45.50 21.18 7.21
C GLU A 637 -46.31 20.30 6.23
N TYR A 638 -47.60 20.10 6.52
CA TYR A 638 -48.56 19.49 5.60
C TYR A 638 -49.43 20.58 4.95
N ASP A 639 -50.17 20.21 3.90
CA ASP A 639 -51.02 21.15 3.16
C ASP A 639 -52.00 21.93 4.06
N SER A 640 -52.48 21.34 5.17
CA SER A 640 -53.56 21.91 6.01
C SER A 640 -53.20 22.05 7.50
N TYR A 641 -52.02 21.61 7.94
CA TYR A 641 -51.55 21.63 9.34
C TYR A 641 -50.04 21.37 9.47
N ASP A 642 -49.45 21.72 10.61
CA ASP A 642 -48.08 21.37 10.97
C ASP A 642 -48.04 20.25 12.01
N LEU A 643 -47.09 19.33 11.87
CA LEU A 643 -46.87 18.21 12.79
C LEU A 643 -45.48 18.28 13.41
N ALA A 644 -45.42 18.40 14.73
CA ALA A 644 -44.19 18.24 15.51
C ALA A 644 -44.20 16.94 16.30
N SER A 645 -43.24 16.04 16.04
CA SER A 645 -43.11 14.74 16.70
C SER A 645 -41.80 14.64 17.46
N LYS A 646 -41.87 14.35 18.77
CA LYS A 646 -40.71 14.06 19.61
C LYS A 646 -40.83 12.65 20.16
N GLY A 647 -39.75 11.89 20.12
CA GLY A 647 -39.80 10.51 20.59
C GLY A 647 -38.51 9.96 21.15
N VAL A 648 -38.69 8.87 21.89
CA VAL A 648 -37.62 7.98 22.35
C VAL A 648 -37.94 6.55 21.92
N GLY A 649 -36.93 5.82 21.50
CA GLY A 649 -37.05 4.47 20.97
C GLY A 649 -35.97 3.55 21.51
N MET A 650 -36.36 2.31 21.77
CA MET A 650 -35.45 1.21 22.10
C MET A 650 -35.78 0.04 21.20
N THR A 651 -34.81 -0.52 20.48
CA THR A 651 -35.01 -1.67 19.61
C THR A 651 -33.95 -2.73 19.87
N PHE A 652 -34.38 -3.97 20.09
CA PHE A 652 -33.53 -5.14 20.26
C PHE A 652 -33.70 -6.06 19.06
N GLY A 653 -32.59 -6.50 18.45
CA GLY A 653 -32.56 -7.39 17.30
C GLY A 653 -31.73 -8.62 17.58
N TYR A 654 -32.26 -9.80 17.27
CA TYR A 654 -31.57 -11.08 17.46
C TYR A 654 -31.68 -11.96 16.20
N PRO A 655 -30.57 -12.57 15.73
CA PRO A 655 -30.61 -13.49 14.60
C PRO A 655 -31.30 -14.80 15.02
N LEU A 656 -32.49 -15.06 14.47
CA LEU A 656 -33.30 -16.22 14.84
C LEU A 656 -32.88 -17.47 14.06
N TRP A 657 -32.85 -17.38 12.73
CA TRP A 657 -32.51 -18.50 11.83
C TRP A 657 -31.84 -18.00 10.56
N GLU A 658 -30.73 -18.61 10.17
CA GLU A 658 -29.97 -18.26 8.95
C GLU A 658 -29.72 -16.75 8.77
N ARG A 659 -30.59 -16.07 8.00
CA ARG A 659 -30.56 -14.65 7.67
C ARG A 659 -31.84 -13.90 8.11
N ILE A 660 -32.66 -14.53 8.94
CA ILE A 660 -33.86 -13.96 9.53
C ILE A 660 -33.49 -13.34 10.88
N ILE A 661 -33.76 -12.06 11.04
CA ILE A 661 -33.55 -11.31 12.28
C ILE A 661 -34.92 -10.91 12.82
N GLY A 662 -35.15 -11.21 14.09
CA GLY A 662 -36.32 -10.73 14.83
C GLY A 662 -35.97 -9.47 15.60
N TYR A 663 -36.83 -8.47 15.54
CA TYR A 663 -36.70 -7.22 16.29
C TYR A 663 -37.90 -7.00 17.20
N ILE A 664 -37.63 -6.51 18.40
CA ILE A 664 -38.61 -6.01 19.36
C ILE A 664 -38.26 -4.56 19.65
N GLY A 665 -39.16 -3.65 19.30
CA GLY A 665 -39.01 -2.22 19.50
C GLY A 665 -40.05 -1.68 20.47
N TYR A 666 -39.67 -0.73 21.30
CA TYR A 666 -40.59 0.10 22.07
C TYR A 666 -40.35 1.56 21.71
N LYS A 667 -41.43 2.30 21.46
CA LYS A 667 -41.40 3.74 21.14
C LYS A 667 -42.40 4.48 22.01
N LEU A 668 -41.96 5.62 22.53
CA LEU A 668 -42.82 6.60 23.17
C LEU A 668 -42.68 7.90 22.39
N VAL A 669 -43.79 8.38 21.83
CA VAL A 669 -43.81 9.50 20.89
C VAL A 669 -44.89 10.47 21.31
N THR A 670 -44.57 11.76 21.37
CA THR A 670 -45.53 12.84 21.50
C THR A 670 -45.63 13.55 20.16
N ASN A 671 -46.84 13.66 19.63
CA ASN A 671 -47.17 14.35 18.39
C ASN A 671 -48.02 15.56 18.71
N ASP A 672 -47.63 16.73 18.22
CA ASP A 672 -48.33 18.00 18.41
C ASP A 672 -48.79 18.50 17.03
N VAL A 673 -50.10 18.61 16.85
CA VAL A 673 -50.71 19.12 15.62
C VAL A 673 -51.07 20.57 15.84
N THR A 674 -50.47 21.46 15.05
CA THR A 674 -50.61 22.91 15.20
C THR A 674 -50.81 23.58 13.84
N ASN A 675 -51.01 24.91 13.85
CA ASN A 675 -51.10 25.74 12.64
C ASN A 675 -52.13 25.22 11.60
N ILE A 676 -53.31 24.84 12.09
CA ILE A 676 -54.37 24.25 11.28
C ILE A 676 -55.06 25.35 10.46
N GLU A 677 -55.21 25.14 9.16
CA GLU A 677 -55.92 26.09 8.30
C GLU A 677 -57.43 26.18 8.63
N ASP A 678 -58.01 27.37 8.49
CA ASP A 678 -59.46 27.58 8.67
C ASP A 678 -60.30 26.68 7.74
N THR A 679 -59.78 26.35 6.57
CA THR A 679 -60.38 25.48 5.55
C THR A 679 -60.13 23.99 5.77
N ALA A 680 -59.35 23.60 6.79
CA ALA A 680 -59.06 22.20 7.05
C ALA A 680 -60.32 21.40 7.41
N SER A 681 -60.30 20.12 7.04
CA SER A 681 -61.34 19.14 7.32
C SER A 681 -61.57 18.96 8.81
N TYR A 682 -62.78 18.49 9.16
CA TYR A 682 -63.13 18.14 10.53
C TYR A 682 -62.13 17.13 11.14
N TYR A 683 -61.67 16.15 10.35
CA TYR A 683 -60.72 15.13 10.78
C TYR A 683 -59.35 15.68 11.20
N VAL A 684 -58.90 16.77 10.55
CA VAL A 684 -57.65 17.47 10.92
C VAL A 684 -57.87 18.28 12.19
N LYS A 685 -58.97 19.06 12.23
CA LYS A 685 -59.29 19.93 13.37
C LYS A 685 -59.48 19.17 14.69
N GLU A 686 -60.01 17.95 14.64
CA GLU A 686 -60.18 17.11 15.83
C GLU A 686 -58.84 16.66 16.46
N GLN A 687 -57.74 16.73 15.72
CA GLN A 687 -56.43 16.28 16.18
C GLN A 687 -55.57 17.39 16.77
N GLU A 688 -56.08 18.61 16.89
CA GLU A 688 -55.33 19.75 17.43
C GLU A 688 -54.76 19.46 18.82
N GLY A 689 -53.47 19.81 18.99
CA GLY A 689 -52.73 19.68 20.23
C GLY A 689 -51.91 18.40 20.36
N GLU A 690 -51.46 18.14 21.59
CA GLU A 690 -50.51 17.07 21.90
C GLU A 690 -51.21 15.72 22.14
N THR A 691 -50.69 14.68 21.49
CA THR A 691 -51.07 13.28 21.70
C THR A 691 -49.85 12.41 21.93
N THR A 692 -49.91 11.55 22.95
CA THR A 692 -48.83 10.63 23.29
C THR A 692 -49.17 9.21 22.86
N THR A 693 -48.30 8.60 22.06
CA THR A 693 -48.39 7.22 21.58
C THR A 693 -47.29 6.38 22.22
N SER A 694 -47.69 5.33 22.95
CA SER A 694 -46.80 4.29 23.49
C SER A 694 -46.99 3.03 22.65
N MET A 695 -45.93 2.54 22.01
CA MET A 695 -46.02 1.51 20.96
C MET A 695 -44.97 0.42 21.12
N LEU A 696 -45.39 -0.84 21.03
CA LEU A 696 -44.53 -2.01 20.94
C LEU A 696 -44.56 -2.55 19.50
N SER A 697 -43.39 -2.67 18.89
CA SER A 697 -43.19 -3.16 17.52
C SER A 697 -42.51 -4.54 17.53
N LEU A 698 -43.08 -5.50 16.81
CA LEU A 698 -42.46 -6.79 16.52
C LEU A 698 -42.18 -6.88 15.02
N THR A 699 -40.92 -7.09 14.64
CA THR A 699 -40.53 -7.19 13.22
C THR A 699 -39.76 -8.47 12.95
N LEU A 700 -40.12 -9.18 11.88
CA LEU A 700 -39.30 -10.23 11.29
C LEU A 700 -38.76 -9.74 9.96
N ALA A 701 -37.44 -9.75 9.77
CA ALA A 701 -36.81 -9.29 8.54
C ALA A 701 -35.82 -10.31 7.99
N ARG A 702 -35.77 -10.44 6.66
CA ARG A 702 -34.82 -11.26 5.92
C ARG A 702 -34.27 -10.46 4.76
N ASP A 703 -32.94 -10.35 4.69
CA ASP A 703 -32.25 -9.69 3.59
C ASP A 703 -31.17 -10.61 2.99
N VAL A 704 -31.32 -10.93 1.71
CA VAL A 704 -30.39 -11.78 0.96
C VAL A 704 -29.91 -11.14 -0.34
N THR A 705 -30.02 -9.81 -0.45
CA THR A 705 -29.54 -9.09 -1.63
C THR A 705 -28.01 -9.19 -1.75
N ASP A 706 -27.54 -9.09 -2.99
CA ASP A 706 -26.13 -9.10 -3.35
C ASP A 706 -25.43 -7.76 -3.10
N ASP A 707 -26.16 -6.66 -3.31
CA ASP A 707 -25.71 -5.28 -3.06
C ASP A 707 -26.72 -4.57 -2.14
N LEU A 708 -26.26 -3.61 -1.34
CA LEU A 708 -27.11 -2.86 -0.41
C LEU A 708 -27.85 -1.70 -1.08
N MET A 709 -27.25 -1.08 -2.11
CA MET A 709 -27.73 0.15 -2.74
C MET A 709 -28.47 -0.12 -4.05
N PHE A 710 -27.95 -1.00 -4.91
CA PHE A 710 -28.59 -1.41 -6.15
C PHE A 710 -28.57 -2.94 -6.30
N PRO A 711 -29.38 -3.65 -5.51
CA PRO A 711 -29.52 -5.10 -5.64
C PRO A 711 -29.75 -5.52 -7.10
N SER A 712 -29.02 -6.52 -7.57
CA SER A 712 -29.26 -7.17 -8.87
C SER A 712 -29.84 -8.57 -8.71
N LYS A 713 -29.68 -9.16 -7.52
CA LYS A 713 -30.10 -10.52 -7.21
C LYS A 713 -30.51 -10.64 -5.75
N GLY A 714 -31.58 -11.40 -5.51
CA GLY A 714 -32.00 -11.79 -4.16
C GLY A 714 -33.32 -11.15 -3.74
N SER A 715 -33.57 -11.09 -2.44
CA SER A 715 -34.80 -10.52 -1.91
C SER A 715 -34.65 -9.92 -0.53
N LYS A 716 -35.52 -8.95 -0.24
CA LYS A 716 -35.65 -8.28 1.06
C LYS A 716 -37.11 -8.33 1.48
N ILE A 717 -37.38 -8.94 2.62
CA ILE A 717 -38.74 -9.17 3.12
C ILE A 717 -38.80 -8.76 4.59
N SER A 718 -39.82 -8.01 4.98
CA SER A 718 -40.10 -7.68 6.37
C SER A 718 -41.58 -7.76 6.67
N ALA A 719 -41.94 -8.33 7.81
CA ALA A 719 -43.27 -8.28 8.38
C ALA A 719 -43.20 -7.59 9.75
N THR A 720 -44.16 -6.72 10.03
CA THR A 720 -44.16 -5.84 11.21
C THR A 720 -45.55 -5.82 11.83
N ILE A 721 -45.59 -5.88 13.16
CA ILE A 721 -46.78 -5.70 13.99
C ILE A 721 -46.46 -4.60 14.99
N ASP A 722 -47.17 -3.49 14.93
CA ASP A 722 -47.11 -2.43 15.93
C ASP A 722 -48.39 -2.44 16.75
N TYR A 723 -48.26 -2.48 18.07
CA TYR A 723 -49.35 -2.40 19.02
C TYR A 723 -49.20 -1.15 19.88
N ALA A 724 -50.16 -0.23 19.80
CA ALA A 724 -50.16 1.04 20.51
C ALA A 724 -51.34 1.14 21.50
N GLY A 725 -51.08 1.76 22.66
CA GLY A 725 -52.08 1.96 23.70
C GLY A 725 -52.35 0.74 24.58
N GLY A 726 -53.56 0.64 25.13
CA GLY A 726 -53.98 -0.42 26.05
C GLY A 726 -53.09 -0.56 27.28
N ILE A 727 -52.46 -1.72 27.45
CA ILE A 727 -51.55 -1.98 28.59
C ILE A 727 -50.34 -1.02 28.57
N LEU A 728 -49.97 -0.50 27.39
CA LEU A 728 -48.85 0.44 27.22
C LEU A 728 -49.22 1.89 27.56
N GLN A 729 -50.51 2.16 27.82
CA GLN A 729 -51.09 3.50 28.03
C GLN A 729 -50.85 4.46 26.84
N GLY A 730 -51.23 5.72 26.97
CA GLY A 730 -51.16 6.73 25.91
C GLY A 730 -52.54 7.15 25.39
N ASP A 731 -52.54 8.25 24.64
CA ASP A 731 -53.74 8.92 24.13
C ASP A 731 -54.32 8.20 22.92
N THR A 732 -53.47 7.53 22.13
CA THR A 732 -53.88 6.75 20.95
C THR A 732 -53.91 5.25 21.25
N SER A 733 -54.77 4.49 20.57
CA SER A 733 -54.74 3.03 20.64
C SER A 733 -55.14 2.37 19.33
N PHE A 734 -54.19 1.62 18.75
CA PHE A 734 -54.37 0.94 17.46
C PHE A 734 -53.39 -0.21 17.31
N THR A 735 -53.68 -1.11 16.38
CA THR A 735 -52.76 -2.16 15.95
C THR A 735 -52.50 -2.04 14.45
N ARG A 736 -51.23 -2.00 14.05
CA ARG A 736 -50.78 -1.91 12.66
C ARG A 736 -50.04 -3.16 12.24
N TYR A 737 -50.47 -3.76 11.15
CA TYR A 737 -49.78 -4.85 10.46
C TYR A 737 -49.20 -4.33 9.15
N GLY A 738 -47.93 -4.64 8.90
CA GLY A 738 -47.23 -4.23 7.68
C GLY A 738 -46.42 -5.37 7.09
N VAL A 739 -46.42 -5.48 5.76
CA VAL A 739 -45.53 -6.38 5.02
C VAL A 739 -44.87 -5.59 3.91
N ARG A 740 -43.55 -5.75 3.75
CA ARG A 740 -42.76 -5.21 2.63
C ARG A 740 -41.95 -6.34 2.02
N SER A 741 -41.89 -6.36 0.69
CA SER A 741 -41.21 -7.41 -0.06
C SER A 741 -40.59 -6.81 -1.32
N ALA A 742 -39.31 -7.08 -1.57
CA ALA A 742 -38.60 -6.72 -2.78
C ALA A 742 -37.84 -7.94 -3.32
N TRP A 743 -37.93 -8.19 -4.62
CA TRP A 743 -37.28 -9.32 -5.31
C TRP A 743 -36.54 -8.83 -6.54
N PHE A 744 -35.32 -9.32 -6.74
CA PHE A 744 -34.43 -8.92 -7.82
C PHE A 744 -33.96 -10.13 -8.60
N PHE A 745 -34.23 -10.12 -9.90
CA PHE A 745 -33.90 -11.20 -10.83
C PHE A 745 -32.93 -10.69 -11.88
N PRO A 746 -31.67 -11.15 -11.89
CA PRO A 746 -30.70 -10.75 -12.90
C PRO A 746 -31.02 -11.43 -14.24
N LEU A 747 -30.88 -10.68 -15.31
CA LEU A 747 -31.09 -11.09 -16.70
C LEU A 747 -29.79 -10.85 -17.51
N PRO A 748 -29.69 -11.39 -18.75
CA PRO A 748 -28.54 -11.14 -19.62
C PRO A 748 -28.26 -9.63 -19.84
N MET A 749 -27.03 -9.31 -20.24
CA MET A 749 -26.59 -7.93 -20.50
C MET A 749 -26.67 -6.99 -19.29
N GLU A 750 -26.49 -7.52 -18.07
CA GLU A 750 -26.53 -6.76 -16.80
C GLU A 750 -27.88 -6.06 -16.55
N THR A 751 -28.97 -6.64 -17.09
CA THR A 751 -30.33 -6.15 -16.85
C THR A 751 -30.94 -6.82 -15.62
N VAL A 752 -31.91 -6.17 -14.97
CA VAL A 752 -32.53 -6.67 -13.73
C VAL A 752 -34.03 -6.42 -13.78
N ILE A 753 -34.82 -7.44 -13.40
CA ILE A 753 -36.23 -7.27 -13.05
C ILE A 753 -36.32 -7.08 -11.54
N GLY A 754 -36.92 -5.97 -11.10
CA GLY A 754 -37.25 -5.68 -9.71
C GLY A 754 -38.76 -5.79 -9.49
N LEU A 755 -39.18 -6.54 -8.47
CA LEU A 755 -40.58 -6.63 -8.04
C LEU A 755 -40.69 -6.16 -6.59
N TYR A 756 -41.51 -5.13 -6.34
CA TYR A 756 -41.74 -4.58 -5.01
C TYR A 756 -43.20 -4.73 -4.64
N GLY A 757 -43.46 -5.04 -3.38
CA GLY A 757 -44.79 -5.18 -2.81
C GLY A 757 -44.83 -4.61 -1.40
N LYS A 758 -45.90 -3.87 -1.09
CA LYS A 758 -46.20 -3.38 0.27
C LYS A 758 -47.67 -3.64 0.55
N GLY A 759 -47.96 -4.13 1.75
CA GLY A 759 -49.31 -4.30 2.26
C GLY A 759 -49.39 -3.79 3.69
N GLY A 760 -50.50 -3.17 4.05
CA GLY A 760 -50.70 -2.59 5.36
C GLY A 760 -52.15 -2.67 5.80
N TYR A 761 -52.37 -2.91 7.09
CA TYR A 761 -53.68 -2.86 7.74
C TYR A 761 -53.54 -2.27 9.13
N ILE A 762 -54.35 -1.26 9.45
CA ILE A 762 -54.43 -0.62 10.76
C ILE A 762 -55.87 -0.74 11.24
N HIS A 763 -56.05 -1.06 12.50
CA HIS A 763 -57.35 -0.93 13.15
C HIS A 763 -57.22 -0.24 14.50
N ALA A 764 -58.23 0.56 14.80
CA ALA A 764 -58.46 1.15 16.10
C ALA A 764 -58.68 0.09 17.18
N ASN A 765 -58.18 0.36 18.38
CA ASN A 765 -58.44 -0.41 19.59
C ASN A 765 -59.23 0.46 20.59
N GLU A 766 -59.91 -0.18 21.55
CA GLU A 766 -60.54 0.51 22.70
C GLU A 766 -61.55 1.63 22.34
N GLY A 767 -62.10 1.59 21.12
CA GLY A 767 -63.04 2.62 20.64
C GLY A 767 -62.40 3.99 20.34
N LYS A 768 -61.07 4.09 20.33
CA LYS A 768 -60.34 5.30 19.94
C LYS A 768 -60.18 5.37 18.42
N GLU A 769 -60.09 6.56 17.84
CA GLU A 769 -59.78 6.70 16.41
C GLU A 769 -58.28 6.61 16.12
N VAL A 770 -57.93 6.19 14.91
CA VAL A 770 -56.54 6.19 14.42
C VAL A 770 -56.22 7.60 13.91
N PRO A 771 -55.20 8.29 14.47
CA PRO A 771 -54.81 9.61 14.01
C PRO A 771 -54.43 9.63 12.53
N ILE A 772 -54.73 10.72 11.82
CA ILE A 772 -54.55 10.78 10.35
C ILE A 772 -53.07 10.65 9.94
N TYR A 773 -52.14 11.17 10.76
CA TYR A 773 -50.70 11.06 10.50
C TYR A 773 -50.16 9.63 10.69
N GLU A 774 -50.94 8.70 11.25
CA GLU A 774 -50.60 7.26 11.31
C GLU A 774 -51.22 6.45 10.15
N ARG A 775 -52.18 7.05 9.40
CA ARG A 775 -52.88 6.39 8.29
C ARG A 775 -51.99 6.31 7.04
N TYR A 776 -52.33 5.39 6.14
CA TYR A 776 -51.55 5.16 4.94
C TYR A 776 -51.89 6.14 3.82
N ILE A 777 -50.85 6.80 3.30
CA ILE A 777 -50.92 7.61 2.08
C ILE A 777 -49.88 7.06 1.11
N LEU A 778 -50.32 6.75 -0.12
CA LEU A 778 -49.44 6.36 -1.22
C LEU A 778 -49.19 7.58 -2.14
N GLY A 779 -48.32 7.45 -3.13
CA GLY A 779 -47.82 8.55 -3.97
C GLY A 779 -46.31 8.77 -3.84
N GLY A 780 -45.73 9.40 -4.86
CA GLY A 780 -44.31 9.75 -4.92
C GLY A 780 -43.35 8.57 -5.13
N MET A 781 -42.05 8.86 -4.99
CA MET A 781 -40.94 8.05 -5.54
C MET A 781 -40.80 6.65 -4.94
N ASN A 782 -41.41 6.45 -3.79
CA ASN A 782 -41.33 5.23 -3.01
C ASN A 782 -42.61 4.38 -3.07
N SER A 783 -43.64 4.79 -3.81
CA SER A 783 -44.86 3.97 -3.98
C SER A 783 -45.44 4.06 -5.39
N LEU A 784 -46.20 5.12 -5.70
CA LEU A 784 -46.87 5.34 -6.99
C LEU A 784 -46.28 6.59 -7.65
N ARG A 785 -45.23 6.40 -8.44
CA ARG A 785 -44.56 7.50 -9.15
C ARG A 785 -45.50 8.10 -10.19
N GLY A 786 -45.55 9.42 -10.31
CA GLY A 786 -46.52 10.07 -11.18
C GLY A 786 -47.65 10.76 -10.41
N LEU A 787 -47.97 10.26 -9.21
CA LEU A 787 -49.04 10.75 -8.33
C LEU A 787 -48.45 11.45 -7.09
N ARG A 788 -49.10 12.51 -6.62
CA ARG A 788 -48.68 13.24 -5.40
C ARG A 788 -49.07 12.49 -4.14
N ASP A 789 -50.35 12.17 -4.05
CA ASP A 789 -50.98 11.51 -2.92
C ASP A 789 -52.10 10.60 -3.45
N VAL A 790 -52.26 9.44 -2.83
CA VAL A 790 -53.26 8.42 -3.16
C VAL A 790 -53.78 7.83 -1.85
N GLY A 791 -55.08 8.00 -1.63
CA GLY A 791 -55.82 7.51 -0.47
C GLY A 791 -57.16 8.24 -0.34
N PRO A 792 -57.95 7.91 0.70
CA PRO A 792 -59.19 8.61 1.03
C PRO A 792 -58.95 10.11 1.24
N LYS A 793 -59.84 10.93 0.67
CA LYS A 793 -59.88 12.39 0.84
C LYS A 793 -61.22 12.82 1.39
N ASP A 794 -61.24 13.90 2.16
CA ASP A 794 -62.49 14.54 2.57
C ASP A 794 -63.17 15.17 1.34
N PRO A 795 -64.41 14.77 0.98
CA PRO A 795 -65.09 15.31 -0.19
C PRO A 795 -65.37 16.81 -0.13
N ALA A 796 -65.44 17.39 1.08
CA ALA A 796 -65.78 18.81 1.26
C ALA A 796 -64.57 19.72 1.09
N THR A 797 -63.42 19.33 1.66
CA THR A 797 -62.20 20.17 1.69
C THR A 797 -61.13 19.72 0.72
N GLY A 798 -61.14 18.44 0.30
CA GLY A 798 -60.09 17.83 -0.50
C GLY A 798 -58.89 17.34 0.30
N ASP A 799 -58.90 17.51 1.63
CA ASP A 799 -57.83 17.06 2.53
C ASP A 799 -57.59 15.56 2.40
N VAL A 800 -56.31 15.15 2.39
CA VAL A 800 -55.93 13.74 2.35
C VAL A 800 -55.99 13.16 3.77
N ILE A 801 -57.01 12.34 4.03
CA ILE A 801 -57.23 11.71 5.33
C ILE A 801 -56.35 10.45 5.49
N GLY A 802 -56.10 9.74 4.39
CA GLY A 802 -55.33 8.49 4.40
C GLY A 802 -56.16 7.27 4.79
N GLY A 803 -55.70 6.09 4.39
CA GLY A 803 -56.44 4.83 4.55
C GLY A 803 -55.97 3.96 5.72
N LEU A 804 -56.87 3.12 6.23
CA LEU A 804 -56.56 2.09 7.22
C LEU A 804 -55.99 0.82 6.58
N THR A 805 -56.26 0.58 5.31
CA THR A 805 -55.62 -0.49 4.52
C THR A 805 -54.83 0.12 3.37
N MET A 806 -53.71 -0.52 2.99
CA MET A 806 -53.00 -0.17 1.77
C MET A 806 -52.44 -1.40 1.06
N LEU A 807 -52.37 -1.33 -0.26
CA LEU A 807 -51.68 -2.30 -1.09
C LEU A 807 -50.98 -1.58 -2.23
N SER A 808 -49.70 -1.88 -2.46
CA SER A 808 -48.94 -1.33 -3.59
C SER A 808 -47.96 -2.35 -4.16
N PHE A 809 -47.86 -2.40 -5.47
CA PHE A 809 -46.89 -3.18 -6.23
C PHE A 809 -46.14 -2.27 -7.21
N SER A 810 -44.87 -2.58 -7.42
CA SER A 810 -44.04 -1.92 -8.43
C SER A 810 -43.22 -2.95 -9.19
N PHE A 811 -43.23 -2.83 -10.51
CA PHE A 811 -42.49 -3.67 -11.44
C PHE A 811 -41.46 -2.79 -12.12
N GLU A 812 -40.18 -3.12 -11.99
CA GLU A 812 -39.07 -2.36 -12.57
C GLU A 812 -38.25 -3.22 -13.53
N PHE A 813 -37.93 -2.67 -14.69
CA PHE A 813 -36.93 -3.19 -15.62
C PHE A 813 -35.74 -2.23 -15.66
N ILE A 814 -34.62 -2.67 -15.11
CA ILE A 814 -33.41 -1.87 -14.92
C ILE A 814 -32.36 -2.35 -15.91
N PHE A 815 -31.72 -1.44 -16.65
CA PHE A 815 -30.72 -1.76 -17.67
C PHE A 815 -29.55 -0.77 -17.65
N PRO A 816 -28.33 -1.16 -18.03
CA PRO A 816 -27.20 -0.24 -18.06
C PRO A 816 -27.35 0.77 -19.20
N LEU A 817 -27.17 2.07 -18.91
CA LEU A 817 -27.07 3.13 -19.92
C LEU A 817 -25.60 3.41 -20.26
N ILE A 818 -24.79 3.71 -19.24
CA ILE A 818 -23.34 3.92 -19.36
C ILE A 818 -22.66 3.11 -18.27
N LYS A 819 -22.17 1.92 -18.63
CA LYS A 819 -21.59 0.94 -17.69
C LYS A 819 -20.46 1.52 -16.85
N ASN A 820 -19.50 2.16 -17.51
CA ASN A 820 -18.29 2.68 -16.85
C ASN A 820 -18.58 3.86 -15.90
N ALA A 821 -19.73 4.53 -16.07
CA ALA A 821 -20.18 5.61 -15.19
C ALA A 821 -21.20 5.15 -14.14
N GLY A 822 -21.55 3.85 -14.09
CA GLY A 822 -22.55 3.31 -13.17
C GLY A 822 -23.97 3.85 -13.39
N MET A 823 -24.28 4.35 -14.60
CA MET A 823 -25.59 4.91 -14.92
C MET A 823 -26.53 3.84 -15.48
N LYS A 824 -27.73 3.76 -14.92
CA LYS A 824 -28.77 2.78 -15.25
C LYS A 824 -30.04 3.49 -15.70
N GLY A 825 -30.71 2.93 -16.70
CA GLY A 825 -32.06 3.28 -17.09
C GLY A 825 -33.06 2.37 -16.36
N VAL A 826 -34.26 2.90 -16.12
CA VAL A 826 -35.35 2.17 -15.46
C VAL A 826 -36.62 2.40 -16.26
N LEU A 827 -37.33 1.32 -16.57
CA LEU A 827 -38.74 1.36 -16.94
C LEU A 827 -39.53 0.82 -15.75
N PHE A 828 -40.67 1.42 -15.43
CA PHE A 828 -41.47 0.94 -14.32
C PHE A 828 -42.96 0.97 -14.60
N TYR A 829 -43.68 0.12 -13.86
CA TYR A 829 -45.14 0.13 -13.72
C TYR A 829 -45.48 -0.01 -12.25
N ASP A 830 -46.19 0.98 -11.71
CA ASP A 830 -46.62 1.00 -10.31
C ASP A 830 -48.14 0.86 -10.25
N THR A 831 -48.63 0.10 -9.28
CA THR A 831 -50.07 0.01 -9.03
C THR A 831 -50.38 -0.16 -7.55
N GLY A 832 -51.42 0.50 -7.05
CA GLY A 832 -51.74 0.46 -5.64
C GLY A 832 -52.83 1.45 -5.25
N ASN A 833 -53.33 1.31 -4.03
CA ASN A 833 -54.23 2.28 -3.41
C ASN A 833 -54.23 2.10 -1.88
N ALA A 834 -54.83 3.07 -1.19
CA ALA A 834 -55.16 3.01 0.23
C ALA A 834 -56.67 3.23 0.41
N TRP A 835 -57.28 2.55 1.38
CA TRP A 835 -58.72 2.58 1.61
C TRP A 835 -59.06 2.72 3.08
N GLU A 836 -60.26 3.21 3.38
CA GLU A 836 -60.78 3.31 4.74
C GLU A 836 -61.07 1.93 5.35
N SER A 837 -61.42 0.93 4.52
CA SER A 837 -61.61 -0.45 4.96
C SER A 837 -61.42 -1.45 3.82
N GLY A 838 -61.03 -2.69 4.15
CA GLY A 838 -60.92 -3.78 3.18
C GLY A 838 -59.82 -3.61 2.13
N TYR A 839 -59.74 -4.56 1.19
CA TYR A 839 -58.84 -4.48 0.03
C TYR A 839 -59.69 -4.52 -1.25
N HIS A 840 -59.65 -3.44 -2.03
CA HIS A 840 -60.47 -3.29 -3.23
C HIS A 840 -59.62 -3.36 -4.51
N PHE A 841 -59.34 -4.58 -4.98
CA PHE A 841 -58.48 -4.82 -6.15
C PHE A 841 -59.01 -4.22 -7.47
N ASN A 842 -60.29 -3.87 -7.54
CA ASN A 842 -60.90 -3.17 -8.67
C ASN A 842 -60.68 -1.65 -8.64
N ASP A 843 -60.21 -1.10 -7.51
CA ASP A 843 -59.93 0.32 -7.31
C ASP A 843 -58.42 0.53 -7.04
N LEU A 844 -57.61 0.14 -8.01
CA LEU A 844 -56.16 0.33 -7.96
C LEU A 844 -55.74 1.45 -8.92
N ARG A 845 -54.97 2.40 -8.38
CA ARG A 845 -54.30 3.42 -9.20
C ARG A 845 -53.15 2.79 -9.97
N GLN A 846 -52.84 3.29 -11.16
CA GLN A 846 -51.87 2.71 -12.08
C GLN A 846 -51.03 3.79 -12.75
N THR A 847 -49.71 3.64 -12.67
CA THR A 847 -48.78 4.53 -13.36
C THR A 847 -47.71 3.73 -14.09
N ALA A 848 -47.17 4.29 -15.16
CA ALA A 848 -46.03 3.73 -15.87
C ALA A 848 -45.06 4.85 -16.24
N GLY A 849 -43.77 4.52 -16.32
CA GLY A 849 -42.79 5.56 -16.52
C GLY A 849 -41.40 5.09 -16.87
N VAL A 850 -40.52 6.07 -16.98
CA VAL A 850 -39.12 5.90 -17.34
C VAL A 850 -38.25 6.72 -16.39
N GLY A 851 -37.02 6.29 -16.17
CA GLY A 851 -36.11 7.02 -15.32
C GLY A 851 -34.64 6.68 -15.53
N ILE A 852 -33.80 7.51 -14.94
CA ILE A 852 -32.35 7.38 -14.91
C ILE A 852 -31.92 7.31 -13.44
N ARG A 853 -31.09 6.33 -13.13
CA ARG A 853 -30.41 6.17 -11.84
C ARG A 853 -28.91 6.27 -12.06
N TRP A 854 -28.24 7.16 -11.34
CA TRP A 854 -26.80 7.37 -11.49
C TRP A 854 -26.11 7.48 -10.14
N TYR A 855 -25.09 6.65 -9.92
CA TYR A 855 -24.20 6.84 -8.78
C TYR A 855 -23.14 7.89 -9.11
N SER A 856 -23.50 9.15 -8.92
CA SER A 856 -22.61 10.27 -9.20
C SER A 856 -21.57 10.44 -8.08
N PRO A 857 -20.49 11.20 -8.32
CA PRO A 857 -19.53 11.57 -7.26
C PRO A 857 -20.16 12.27 -6.04
N ILE A 858 -21.35 12.87 -6.21
CA ILE A 858 -22.10 13.57 -5.16
C ILE A 858 -23.22 12.70 -4.53
N GLY A 859 -23.34 11.43 -4.92
CA GLY A 859 -24.29 10.46 -4.38
C GLY A 859 -25.25 9.89 -5.43
N PRO A 860 -26.15 8.96 -5.02
CA PRO A 860 -27.18 8.41 -5.88
C PRO A 860 -28.13 9.50 -6.39
N LEU A 861 -28.34 9.53 -7.70
CA LEU A 861 -29.30 10.38 -8.37
C LEU A 861 -30.41 9.49 -8.93
N ARG A 862 -31.67 9.87 -8.72
CA ARG A 862 -32.82 9.30 -9.42
C ARG A 862 -33.56 10.44 -10.10
N LEU A 863 -33.87 10.28 -11.37
CA LEU A 863 -34.76 11.15 -12.13
C LEU A 863 -35.75 10.25 -12.85
N GLU A 864 -37.01 10.28 -12.45
CA GLU A 864 -38.04 9.35 -12.88
C GLU A 864 -39.29 10.15 -13.28
N TYR A 865 -39.83 9.91 -14.48
CA TYR A 865 -41.08 10.48 -14.93
C TYR A 865 -42.17 9.41 -14.89
N GLY A 866 -43.21 9.63 -14.10
CA GLY A 866 -44.37 8.75 -14.02
C GLY A 866 -45.57 9.34 -14.75
N TYR A 867 -46.19 8.57 -15.64
CA TYR A 867 -47.43 8.88 -16.34
C TYR A 867 -48.59 8.11 -15.72
N VAL A 868 -49.71 8.80 -15.47
CA VAL A 868 -50.90 8.22 -14.83
C VAL A 868 -51.77 7.56 -15.90
N LEU A 869 -51.96 6.25 -15.80
CA LEU A 869 -52.69 5.45 -16.80
C LEU A 869 -54.20 5.54 -16.59
N ASP A 870 -54.65 5.64 -15.34
CA ASP A 870 -56.04 5.77 -14.90
C ASP A 870 -56.30 7.18 -14.34
N LYS A 871 -56.06 8.18 -15.18
CA LYS A 871 -56.17 9.60 -14.80
C LYS A 871 -57.62 9.98 -14.44
N LYS A 872 -57.84 10.63 -13.29
CA LYS A 872 -59.12 11.28 -12.92
C LYS A 872 -59.18 12.73 -13.44
N GLU A 873 -60.36 13.34 -13.50
CA GLU A 873 -60.56 14.66 -14.14
C GLU A 873 -59.68 15.78 -13.52
N ASP A 874 -59.50 15.77 -12.19
CA ASP A 874 -58.77 16.80 -11.44
C ASP A 874 -57.28 16.46 -11.18
N GLU A 875 -56.72 15.50 -11.91
CA GLU A 875 -55.34 15.05 -11.71
C GLU A 875 -54.39 15.46 -12.83
N SER A 876 -53.10 15.57 -12.53
CA SER A 876 -52.07 15.70 -13.56
C SER A 876 -51.96 14.42 -14.39
N ALA A 877 -51.62 14.54 -15.68
CA ALA A 877 -51.34 13.38 -16.55
C ALA A 877 -50.04 12.64 -16.15
N GLY A 878 -49.16 13.28 -15.39
CA GLY A 878 -47.91 12.71 -14.91
C GLY A 878 -47.08 13.74 -14.17
N ARG A 879 -45.95 13.31 -13.60
CA ARG A 879 -45.03 14.21 -12.91
C ARG A 879 -43.59 13.72 -13.00
N TRP A 880 -42.67 14.68 -12.94
CA TRP A 880 -41.26 14.40 -12.71
C TRP A 880 -41.02 14.23 -11.22
N GLU A 881 -40.26 13.21 -10.90
CA GLU A 881 -39.77 12.95 -9.57
C GLU A 881 -38.26 12.84 -9.64
N PHE A 882 -37.58 13.53 -8.74
CA PHE A 882 -36.14 13.46 -8.68
C PHE A 882 -35.69 13.41 -7.23
N SER A 883 -34.52 12.81 -7.04
CA SER A 883 -33.85 12.72 -5.75
C SER A 883 -32.35 12.77 -6.00
N ILE A 884 -31.66 13.74 -5.40
CA ILE A 884 -30.20 13.86 -5.42
C ILE A 884 -29.59 13.56 -4.04
N GLY A 885 -28.83 12.47 -3.87
CA GLY A 885 -28.19 12.09 -2.60
C GLY A 885 -28.69 10.77 -2.02
N MET A 886 -28.11 10.35 -0.87
CA MET A 886 -28.55 9.14 -0.18
C MET A 886 -29.84 9.40 0.60
N PHE A 887 -30.98 9.25 -0.07
CA PHE A 887 -32.29 9.08 0.59
C PHE A 887 -32.54 7.58 0.69
N MET A 888 -32.63 7.07 1.90
CA MET A 888 -33.10 5.71 2.18
C MET A 888 -34.46 5.76 2.84
#